data_AF-A0A962Q4E0-F1
#
_entry.id   AF-A0A962Q4E0-F1
#
_cell.length_a   1.000
_cell.length_b   1.000
_cell.length_c   1.000
_cell.angle_alpha   90.00
_cell.angle_beta   90.00
_cell.angle_gamma   90.00
#
_symmetry.space_group_name_H-M   'P 1'
#
loop_
_entity.id
_entity.type
_entity.pdbx_description
1 polymer ?
#
loop_
_entity_poly.entity_id
_entity_poly.type
_entity_poly.pdbx_seq_one_letter_code
_entity_poly.pdbx_strand_id
1 'polypeptide(L)'
;MSNEFYLNNPLIHRDRRLGQGATAWERQFDCTHIRPLIICRGPIRKEAMDVFTEMGITHFGILLSEKDSIVYRNAIAPELRSLTDPDRVHRVPDYSGANKEEREQRIEQIINIARENNYNAIFAGYGFMAEDETMVAAMENAGLNFIGPCSRTVHDAGLKDEAKRTALKCGVSVTPGIDNGTALTLLKKHPDVAALQALVKEHGLALDDATLSDEAITLEDKADLVLAASYKKGIDLYTVDELCQTLTEAVAKMTADYPENRVRLKAISGGGGKGQRILGIGESARTAELVREILNEVKTTGVGDNKNVLVELNIETTRHQEIQVIGNGQWSMSMGGRDCSLQMHEQKLLEVSVTVESLRRALQQAEEDGRSEEARVLKQDIKTLEAMEREAESFGEAVGLDSVSTFECIVDRDKHFFMEMNTRIQVEHRVTELCYALKFTNPDNADESFVVESLVEAMVLLAAHAEKLPRPERIVRMNDSVEARLNATNQALQPNAGGVIEAWSDASDGEIRDDQGISLHNPDTDVFMKYTLAGAYDSNIALLLTVGETRLDTYEKMAEAIRLTRMRGRDLATNLEFHYGLVNWFIGQNINARPTTRFIVPYLTAVGELKQQANDLDLTHAYAELGKTALSGLEGDEKAALAETLQLKETLLLRPLSRLLEEPHILSGWLSINRDCYTLIDGKICWNENPIELLADTYHFLNMDFVAGDAPPAAAMIWDHDNAILQDALAFYAELNERLDTGDWMELCAALDADEPPAGMDEALWAQVRSAHRGFQAGADILAILPSIAESTGFYALTVNPDLSIHIPERLTDEGLQAAMAKVLVPPPQARSDEILAESGGMFYARETPAHDVYVKEGDHFNAGDPLFIVEVMKMFNKVYAPFSGTIEKVLVDTDGSIITKGQPIFKIIPDEVIVEVSAEEIAARRSAATAKFLQQL
;
A
#
# COMPACT_ATOMS: atom_id res chain seq x y z
N MET A 1 -7.23 26.12 14.61
CA MET A 1 -7.82 25.16 15.57
C MET A 1 -7.26 23.78 15.26
N SER A 2 -7.19 22.85 16.22
CA SER A 2 -6.84 21.46 15.92
C SER A 2 -7.78 20.92 14.83
N ASN A 3 -7.26 20.10 13.90
CA ASN A 3 -7.99 19.59 12.74
C ASN A 3 -8.53 20.62 11.72
N GLU A 4 -8.12 21.88 11.76
CA GLU A 4 -8.62 22.91 10.82
C GLU A 4 -8.30 22.59 9.35
N PHE A 5 -7.05 22.19 9.08
CA PHE A 5 -6.60 21.81 7.74
C PHE A 5 -7.22 20.48 7.26
N TYR A 6 -7.58 19.59 8.18
CA TYR A 6 -8.29 18.36 7.87
C TYR A 6 -9.75 18.66 7.45
N LEU A 7 -10.49 19.39 8.28
CA LEU A 7 -11.93 19.64 8.09
C LEU A 7 -12.26 20.63 6.96
N ASN A 8 -11.30 21.45 6.53
CA ASN A 8 -11.51 22.52 5.56
C ASN A 8 -10.54 22.45 4.38
N ASN A 9 -9.96 21.28 4.08
CA ASN A 9 -9.08 21.13 2.93
C ASN A 9 -9.86 21.44 1.63
N PRO A 10 -9.49 22.49 0.86
CA PRO A 10 -10.26 22.93 -0.30
C PRO A 10 -10.18 21.96 -1.50
N LEU A 11 -9.26 20.99 -1.47
CA LEU A 11 -9.17 19.95 -2.49
C LEU A 11 -10.18 18.81 -2.26
N ILE A 12 -10.68 18.69 -1.02
CA ILE A 12 -11.57 17.60 -0.56
C ILE A 12 -12.98 18.12 -0.29
N HIS A 13 -13.10 19.19 0.49
CA HIS A 13 -14.38 19.68 1.01
C HIS A 13 -14.92 20.86 0.22
N ARG A 14 -16.22 20.80 -0.13
CA ARG A 14 -16.94 21.89 -0.80
C ARG A 14 -18.45 21.76 -0.62
N ASP A 15 -19.20 22.80 -0.99
CA ASP A 15 -20.65 22.69 -1.14
C ASP A 15 -20.98 21.94 -2.44
N ARG A 16 -21.75 20.85 -2.34
CA ARG A 16 -22.15 19.98 -3.46
C ARG A 16 -23.67 20.00 -3.70
N ARG A 17 -24.39 20.97 -3.14
CA ARG A 17 -25.87 21.08 -3.26
C ARG A 17 -26.31 21.61 -4.62
N LEU A 18 -26.40 20.73 -5.62
CA LEU A 18 -26.92 21.09 -6.95
C LEU A 18 -28.36 21.62 -6.93
N GLY A 19 -29.18 21.24 -5.94
CA GLY A 19 -30.52 21.83 -5.73
C GLY A 19 -30.53 23.33 -5.45
N GLN A 20 -29.38 23.91 -5.08
CA GLN A 20 -29.17 25.35 -4.92
C GLN A 20 -28.49 25.99 -6.13
N GLY A 21 -28.30 25.23 -7.22
CA GLY A 21 -27.70 25.69 -8.47
C GLY A 21 -28.39 26.93 -9.06
N ALA A 22 -27.66 27.69 -9.87
CA ALA A 22 -28.12 28.95 -10.42
C ALA A 22 -29.23 28.75 -11.45
N THR A 23 -29.17 27.66 -12.20
CA THR A 23 -30.04 27.36 -13.34
C THR A 23 -31.09 26.31 -13.00
N ALA A 24 -32.19 26.26 -13.76
CA ALA A 24 -33.18 25.20 -13.58
C ALA A 24 -32.63 23.83 -13.98
N TRP A 25 -31.68 23.81 -14.93
CA TRP A 25 -31.02 22.59 -15.38
C TRP A 25 -30.11 22.00 -14.29
N GLU A 26 -29.30 22.80 -13.60
CA GLU A 26 -28.50 22.30 -12.46
C GLU A 26 -29.40 21.76 -11.34
N ARG A 27 -30.44 22.52 -10.96
CA ARG A 27 -31.33 22.15 -9.83
C ARG A 27 -32.09 20.86 -10.02
N GLN A 28 -32.21 20.35 -11.24
CA GLN A 28 -32.87 19.07 -11.50
C GLN A 28 -32.07 17.87 -10.99
N PHE A 29 -30.75 18.03 -10.79
CA PHE A 29 -29.83 17.02 -10.29
C PHE A 29 -29.70 17.05 -8.75
N ASP A 30 -30.70 17.62 -8.07
CA ASP A 30 -30.78 17.57 -6.61
C ASP A 30 -30.82 16.12 -6.11
N CYS A 31 -30.05 15.84 -5.05
CA CYS A 31 -29.97 14.52 -4.43
C CYS A 31 -30.46 14.48 -2.98
N THR A 32 -31.07 15.56 -2.46
CA THR A 32 -31.52 15.63 -1.05
C THR A 32 -32.58 14.59 -0.68
N HIS A 33 -33.22 14.00 -1.68
CA HIS A 33 -34.20 12.92 -1.54
C HIS A 33 -33.59 11.52 -1.37
N ILE A 34 -32.29 11.36 -1.63
CA ILE A 34 -31.56 10.10 -1.42
C ILE A 34 -31.35 9.90 0.08
N ARG A 35 -31.52 8.67 0.55
CA ARG A 35 -31.44 8.25 1.94
C ARG A 35 -30.67 6.94 2.03
N PRO A 36 -29.33 7.00 1.96
CA PRO A 36 -28.50 5.82 1.79
C PRO A 36 -28.25 5.07 3.10
N LEU A 37 -28.21 3.75 3.06
CA LEU A 37 -27.59 2.92 4.09
C LEU A 37 -26.17 2.56 3.65
N ILE A 38 -25.18 2.95 4.43
CA ILE A 38 -23.77 2.66 4.17
C ILE A 38 -23.41 1.31 4.76
N ILE A 39 -22.94 0.38 3.93
CA ILE A 39 -22.64 -1.01 4.31
C ILE A 39 -21.16 -1.40 4.18
N CYS A 40 -20.27 -0.43 3.96
CA CYS A 40 -18.81 -0.56 4.06
C CYS A 40 -18.29 0.00 5.39
N ARG A 41 -16.97 -0.10 5.65
CA ARG A 41 -16.23 0.55 6.76
C ARG A 41 -14.97 1.21 6.22
N GLY A 42 -14.21 1.87 7.08
CA GLY A 42 -12.91 2.41 6.69
C GLY A 42 -12.98 3.85 6.20
N PRO A 43 -11.92 4.33 5.52
CA PRO A 43 -11.84 5.71 5.04
C PRO A 43 -13.01 6.08 4.12
N ILE A 44 -13.38 5.17 3.22
CA ILE A 44 -14.51 5.34 2.29
C ILE A 44 -15.87 5.56 2.97
N ARG A 45 -16.09 5.01 4.17
CA ARG A 45 -17.33 5.27 4.91
C ARG A 45 -17.34 6.72 5.39
N LYS A 46 -16.24 7.21 5.97
CA LYS A 46 -16.11 8.59 6.45
C LYS A 46 -16.25 9.57 5.28
N GLU A 47 -15.57 9.30 4.17
CA GLU A 47 -15.72 10.07 2.93
C GLU A 47 -17.19 10.14 2.49
N ALA A 48 -17.89 9.00 2.40
CA ALA A 48 -19.28 8.99 1.97
C ALA A 48 -20.17 9.81 2.91
N MET A 49 -19.94 9.77 4.23
CA MET A 49 -20.66 10.61 5.19
C MET A 49 -20.45 12.11 4.91
N ASP A 50 -19.22 12.51 4.59
CA ASP A 50 -18.89 13.91 4.28
C ASP A 50 -19.53 14.33 2.96
N VAL A 51 -19.30 13.57 1.89
CA VAL A 51 -19.86 13.83 0.56
C VAL A 51 -21.38 13.89 0.60
N PHE A 52 -22.05 12.97 1.28
CA PHE A 52 -23.51 13.00 1.44
C PHE A 52 -23.97 14.27 2.15
N THR A 53 -23.31 14.66 3.23
CA THR A 53 -23.63 15.90 3.96
C THR A 53 -23.42 17.15 3.10
N GLU A 54 -22.34 17.19 2.33
CA GLU A 54 -22.00 18.24 1.37
C GLU A 54 -22.99 18.33 0.22
N MET A 55 -23.57 17.20 -0.22
CA MET A 55 -24.66 17.14 -1.20
C MET A 55 -26.03 17.52 -0.61
N GLY A 56 -26.13 17.71 0.71
CA GLY A 56 -27.38 17.98 1.41
C GLY A 56 -28.22 16.73 1.76
N ILE A 57 -27.64 15.54 1.63
CA ILE A 57 -28.24 14.27 2.08
C ILE A 57 -28.06 14.19 3.60
N THR A 58 -29.11 14.56 4.35
CA THR A 58 -29.04 14.63 5.82
C THR A 58 -29.53 13.36 6.53
N HIS A 59 -30.03 12.36 5.80
CA HIS A 59 -30.61 11.13 6.35
C HIS A 59 -29.94 9.90 5.74
N PHE A 60 -28.82 9.49 6.32
CA PHE A 60 -28.13 8.24 5.97
C PHE A 60 -27.94 7.36 7.20
N GLY A 61 -27.93 6.05 6.98
CA GLY A 61 -27.70 5.03 8.00
C GLY A 61 -26.34 4.39 7.88
N ILE A 62 -25.87 3.76 8.96
CA ILE A 62 -24.61 3.03 8.99
C ILE A 62 -24.88 1.61 9.47
N LEU A 63 -24.46 0.64 8.67
CA LEU A 63 -24.36 -0.74 9.11
C LEU A 63 -23.06 -0.90 9.92
N LEU A 64 -23.14 -1.42 11.14
CA LEU A 64 -22.00 -1.57 12.02
C LEU A 64 -21.82 -3.03 12.44
N SER A 65 -20.66 -3.62 12.11
CA SER A 65 -20.33 -4.95 12.58
C SER A 65 -20.09 -4.99 14.09
N GLU A 66 -20.50 -6.09 14.73
CA GLU A 66 -20.09 -6.41 16.11
C GLU A 66 -18.56 -6.53 16.25
N LYS A 67 -17.83 -6.86 15.17
CA LYS A 67 -16.36 -6.83 15.15
C LYS A 67 -15.78 -5.42 15.24
N ASP A 68 -16.51 -4.37 14.83
CA ASP A 68 -16.08 -2.97 14.96
C ASP A 68 -16.51 -2.33 16.31
N SER A 69 -17.14 -3.08 17.23
CA SER A 69 -17.76 -2.44 18.41
C SER A 69 -17.85 -3.28 19.68
N ILE A 70 -18.10 -4.59 19.57
CA ILE A 70 -18.35 -5.49 20.70
C ILE A 70 -17.17 -6.44 20.92
N VAL A 71 -16.69 -7.07 19.85
CA VAL A 71 -15.65 -8.12 19.94
C VAL A 71 -14.31 -7.54 20.38
N TYR A 72 -13.98 -6.34 19.91
CA TYR A 72 -12.72 -5.66 20.23
C TYR A 72 -12.98 -4.48 21.15
N ARG A 73 -12.52 -4.62 22.39
CA ARG A 73 -12.78 -3.64 23.45
C ARG A 73 -12.21 -2.27 23.07
N ASN A 74 -13.06 -1.24 23.10
CA ASN A 74 -12.72 0.15 22.80
C ASN A 74 -12.28 0.43 21.36
N ALA A 75 -12.51 -0.49 20.42
CA ALA A 75 -12.20 -0.31 19.00
C ALA A 75 -13.41 0.25 18.22
N ILE A 76 -14.11 1.24 18.79
CA ILE A 76 -15.28 1.84 18.13
C ILE A 76 -14.81 2.59 16.88
N ALA A 77 -15.46 2.27 15.76
CA ALA A 77 -15.37 3.00 14.48
C ALA A 77 -15.34 4.54 14.69
N PRO A 78 -14.20 5.21 14.42
CA PRO A 78 -13.97 6.63 14.77
C PRO A 78 -14.95 7.60 14.12
N GLU A 79 -15.37 7.33 12.89
CA GLU A 79 -16.31 8.15 12.13
C GLU A 79 -17.66 8.30 12.83
N LEU A 80 -18.07 7.30 13.63
CA LEU A 80 -19.32 7.33 14.39
C LEU A 80 -19.34 8.43 15.47
N ARG A 81 -18.18 8.95 15.87
CA ARG A 81 -18.07 10.07 16.84
C ARG A 81 -18.77 11.34 16.32
N SER A 82 -18.87 11.49 15.00
CA SER A 82 -19.55 12.61 14.34
C SER A 82 -21.07 12.42 14.21
N LEU A 83 -21.57 11.20 14.41
CA LEU A 83 -22.98 10.88 14.22
C LEU A 83 -23.78 11.25 15.47
N THR A 84 -24.71 12.20 15.33
CA THR A 84 -25.50 12.72 16.46
C THR A 84 -26.74 11.89 16.78
N ASP A 85 -27.18 11.04 15.85
CA ASP A 85 -28.41 10.24 15.96
C ASP A 85 -28.07 8.73 15.99
N PRO A 86 -28.02 8.11 17.18
CA PRO A 86 -27.62 6.71 17.33
C PRO A 86 -28.62 5.72 16.71
N ASP A 87 -29.87 6.11 16.47
CA ASP A 87 -30.89 5.24 15.85
C ASP A 87 -30.56 4.96 14.37
N ARG A 88 -29.59 5.69 13.80
CA ARG A 88 -29.08 5.47 12.44
C ARG A 88 -27.97 4.42 12.37
N VAL A 89 -27.52 3.87 13.50
CA VAL A 89 -26.49 2.83 13.55
C VAL A 89 -27.12 1.45 13.74
N HIS A 90 -26.99 0.61 12.71
CA HIS A 90 -27.66 -0.69 12.62
C HIS A 90 -26.64 -1.82 12.81
N ARG A 91 -26.73 -2.53 13.95
CA ARG A 91 -25.76 -3.58 14.29
C ARG A 91 -26.02 -4.89 13.57
N VAL A 92 -24.94 -5.51 13.11
CA VAL A 92 -24.92 -6.82 12.46
C VAL A 92 -23.73 -7.64 12.98
N PRO A 93 -23.81 -8.99 13.06
CA PRO A 93 -22.64 -9.79 13.43
C PRO A 93 -21.38 -9.46 12.60
N ASP A 94 -21.54 -9.31 11.29
CA ASP A 94 -20.47 -9.00 10.33
C ASP A 94 -21.04 -8.39 9.03
N TYR A 95 -20.19 -8.02 8.07
CA TYR A 95 -20.63 -7.35 6.84
C TYR A 95 -21.09 -8.28 5.71
N SER A 96 -20.77 -9.58 5.70
CA SER A 96 -20.92 -10.45 4.52
C SER A 96 -21.48 -11.86 4.75
N GLY A 97 -21.45 -12.38 5.97
CA GLY A 97 -21.66 -13.80 6.30
C GLY A 97 -20.43 -14.65 5.99
N ALA A 98 -20.16 -15.68 6.80
CA ALA A 98 -19.01 -16.57 6.62
C ALA A 98 -19.24 -17.66 5.56
N ASN A 99 -20.51 -17.98 5.28
CA ASN A 99 -20.94 -18.97 4.30
C ASN A 99 -22.13 -18.44 3.49
N LYS A 100 -22.60 -19.23 2.52
CA LYS A 100 -23.71 -18.84 1.63
C LYS A 100 -25.02 -18.57 2.38
N GLU A 101 -25.39 -19.43 3.34
CA GLU A 101 -26.63 -19.27 4.11
C GLU A 101 -26.58 -17.99 4.98
N GLU A 102 -25.46 -17.75 5.65
CA GLU A 102 -25.26 -16.53 6.44
C GLU A 102 -25.24 -15.27 5.56
N ARG A 103 -24.71 -15.36 4.33
CA ARG A 103 -24.73 -14.27 3.37
C ARG A 103 -26.14 -13.92 2.93
N GLU A 104 -26.95 -14.92 2.58
CA GLU A 104 -28.36 -14.73 2.23
C GLU A 104 -29.13 -14.09 3.41
N GLN A 105 -28.90 -14.57 4.63
CA GLN A 105 -29.46 -13.95 5.85
C GLN A 105 -28.99 -12.50 6.03
N ARG A 106 -27.71 -12.21 5.77
CA ARG A 106 -27.14 -10.86 5.85
C ARG A 106 -27.82 -9.92 4.85
N ILE A 107 -28.00 -10.38 3.62
CA ILE A 107 -28.69 -9.63 2.55
C ILE A 107 -30.13 -9.31 2.98
N GLU A 108 -30.89 -10.30 3.46
CA GLU A 108 -32.25 -10.09 3.96
C GLU A 108 -32.28 -9.09 5.13
N GLN A 109 -31.33 -9.20 6.07
CA GLN A 109 -31.24 -8.28 7.20
C GLN A 109 -30.98 -6.84 6.74
N ILE A 110 -30.09 -6.61 5.77
CA ILE A 110 -29.82 -5.29 5.20
C ILE A 110 -31.08 -4.70 4.56
N ILE A 111 -31.82 -5.51 3.78
CA ILE A 111 -33.08 -5.07 3.15
C ILE A 111 -34.13 -4.71 4.21
N ASN A 112 -34.25 -5.50 5.28
CA ASN A 112 -35.20 -5.23 6.35
C ASN A 112 -34.84 -3.93 7.10
N ILE A 113 -33.55 -3.73 7.42
CA ILE A 113 -33.06 -2.47 8.01
C ILE A 113 -33.40 -1.29 7.12
N ALA A 114 -33.17 -1.41 5.80
CA ALA A 114 -33.48 -0.35 4.84
C ALA A 114 -34.97 0.02 4.85
N ARG A 115 -35.85 -0.99 4.83
CA ARG A 115 -37.30 -0.78 4.85
C ARG A 115 -37.81 -0.17 6.15
N GLU A 116 -37.36 -0.70 7.30
CA GLU A 116 -37.80 -0.26 8.62
C GLU A 116 -37.38 1.19 8.92
N ASN A 117 -36.24 1.63 8.38
CA ASN A 117 -35.66 2.95 8.63
C ASN A 117 -35.80 3.92 7.45
N ASN A 118 -36.58 3.55 6.44
CA ASN A 118 -36.89 4.37 5.27
C ASN A 118 -35.65 4.80 4.46
N TYR A 119 -34.63 3.94 4.41
CA TYR A 119 -33.52 4.09 3.46
C TYR A 119 -33.99 3.66 2.06
N ASN A 120 -33.61 4.42 1.04
CA ASN A 120 -33.98 4.17 -0.36
C ASN A 120 -32.79 3.88 -1.27
N ALA A 121 -31.56 3.90 -0.72
CA ALA A 121 -30.35 3.62 -1.45
C ALA A 121 -29.36 2.83 -0.58
N ILE A 122 -28.43 2.13 -1.21
CA ILE A 122 -27.34 1.40 -0.56
C ILE A 122 -26.01 1.90 -1.12
N PHE A 123 -25.06 2.21 -0.24
CA PHE A 123 -23.68 2.50 -0.62
C PHE A 123 -22.75 1.44 -0.04
N ALA A 124 -22.08 0.69 -0.91
CA ALA A 124 -21.23 -0.43 -0.52
C ALA A 124 -19.72 -0.13 -0.57
N GLY A 125 -19.30 1.05 -1.06
CA GLY A 125 -17.90 1.43 -1.17
C GLY A 125 -17.06 0.34 -1.86
N TYR A 126 -16.00 -0.12 -1.18
CA TYR A 126 -15.16 -1.24 -1.60
C TYR A 126 -15.09 -2.35 -0.55
N GLY A 127 -14.70 -3.55 -1.01
CA GLY A 127 -14.61 -4.75 -0.18
C GLY A 127 -15.98 -5.35 0.17
N PHE A 128 -15.98 -6.32 1.09
CA PHE A 128 -17.19 -7.03 1.53
C PHE A 128 -18.03 -7.59 0.36
N MET A 129 -19.23 -7.07 0.17
CA MET A 129 -20.19 -7.48 -0.85
C MET A 129 -20.31 -6.46 -2.00
N ALA A 130 -19.40 -5.48 -2.11
CA ALA A 130 -19.50 -4.42 -3.13
C ALA A 130 -19.55 -4.93 -4.58
N GLU A 131 -18.96 -6.09 -4.85
CA GLU A 131 -18.95 -6.77 -6.16
C GLU A 131 -19.79 -8.07 -6.14
N ASP A 132 -20.67 -8.24 -5.14
CA ASP A 132 -21.52 -9.44 -5.04
C ASP A 132 -22.81 -9.24 -5.85
N GLU A 133 -22.89 -9.88 -7.02
CA GLU A 133 -24.05 -9.85 -7.91
C GLU A 133 -25.36 -10.19 -7.19
N THR A 134 -25.34 -11.18 -6.28
CA THR A 134 -26.55 -11.64 -5.59
C THR A 134 -27.06 -10.57 -4.62
N MET A 135 -26.15 -9.90 -3.91
CA MET A 135 -26.49 -8.79 -3.04
C MET A 135 -27.06 -7.61 -3.84
N VAL A 136 -26.38 -7.20 -4.92
CA VAL A 136 -26.83 -6.06 -5.75
C VAL A 136 -28.21 -6.34 -6.35
N ALA A 137 -28.40 -7.52 -6.95
CA ALA A 137 -29.69 -7.93 -7.50
C ALA A 137 -30.80 -7.95 -6.43
N ALA A 138 -30.49 -8.37 -5.21
CA ALA A 138 -31.46 -8.37 -4.12
C ALA A 138 -31.87 -6.95 -3.68
N MET A 139 -30.93 -5.98 -3.69
CA MET A 139 -31.24 -4.58 -3.41
C MET A 139 -32.14 -3.97 -4.50
N GLU A 140 -31.80 -4.21 -5.77
CA GLU A 140 -32.59 -3.76 -6.93
C GLU A 140 -34.02 -4.32 -6.88
N ASN A 141 -34.16 -5.63 -6.65
CA ASN A 141 -35.46 -6.29 -6.51
C ASN A 141 -36.27 -5.78 -5.29
N ALA A 142 -35.59 -5.28 -4.25
CA ALA A 142 -36.22 -4.65 -3.11
C ALA A 142 -36.65 -3.19 -3.37
N GLY A 143 -36.33 -2.62 -4.53
CA GLY A 143 -36.62 -1.25 -4.91
C GLY A 143 -35.66 -0.22 -4.30
N LEU A 144 -34.44 -0.64 -3.94
CA LEU A 144 -33.39 0.22 -3.42
C LEU A 144 -32.45 0.64 -4.56
N ASN A 145 -32.07 1.91 -4.60
CA ASN A 145 -31.05 2.38 -5.52
C ASN A 145 -29.68 1.89 -5.05
N PHE A 146 -28.97 1.14 -5.89
CA PHE A 146 -27.59 0.78 -5.59
C PHE A 146 -26.64 1.90 -6.06
N ILE A 147 -25.88 2.48 -5.15
CA ILE A 147 -24.87 3.50 -5.46
C ILE A 147 -23.59 2.77 -5.85
N GLY A 148 -23.56 2.27 -7.08
CA GLY A 148 -22.52 1.43 -7.68
C GLY A 148 -23.04 0.80 -8.98
N PRO A 149 -22.25 -0.02 -9.69
CA PRO A 149 -22.72 -0.69 -10.90
C PRO A 149 -23.89 -1.65 -10.64
N CYS A 150 -24.84 -1.75 -11.57
CA CYS A 150 -25.98 -2.67 -11.43
C CYS A 150 -25.57 -4.15 -11.46
N SER A 151 -26.47 -5.02 -11.02
CA SER A 151 -26.21 -6.47 -10.93
C SER A 151 -25.76 -7.08 -12.27
N ARG A 152 -26.35 -6.63 -13.39
CA ARG A 152 -25.94 -7.05 -14.74
C ARG A 152 -24.49 -6.66 -15.04
N THR A 153 -24.09 -5.42 -14.77
CA THR A 153 -22.70 -4.99 -15.01
C THR A 153 -21.72 -5.72 -14.09
N VAL A 154 -22.10 -5.96 -12.83
CA VAL A 154 -21.32 -6.78 -11.89
C VAL A 154 -21.11 -8.19 -12.42
N HIS A 155 -22.12 -8.81 -13.02
CA HIS A 155 -22.03 -10.12 -13.68
C HIS A 155 -21.09 -10.07 -14.89
N ASP A 156 -21.45 -9.25 -15.90
CA ASP A 156 -20.83 -9.20 -17.22
C ASP A 156 -19.34 -8.80 -17.17
N ALA A 157 -18.95 -7.99 -16.19
CA ALA A 157 -17.58 -7.50 -16.02
C ALA A 157 -16.80 -8.17 -14.85
N GLY A 158 -17.49 -8.78 -13.87
CA GLY A 158 -16.85 -9.37 -12.68
C GLY A 158 -16.39 -10.81 -12.87
N LEU A 159 -17.04 -11.59 -13.74
CA LEU A 159 -16.62 -12.96 -14.03
C LEU A 159 -15.42 -12.94 -14.99
N LYS A 160 -14.26 -13.46 -14.54
CA LYS A 160 -12.98 -13.32 -15.26
C LYS A 160 -12.98 -13.86 -16.69
N ASP A 161 -13.70 -14.95 -16.93
CA ASP A 161 -13.86 -15.56 -18.25
C ASP A 161 -14.85 -14.78 -19.13
N GLU A 162 -15.98 -14.34 -18.59
CA GLU A 162 -16.92 -13.47 -19.32
C GLU A 162 -16.31 -12.12 -19.68
N ALA A 163 -15.67 -11.46 -18.71
CA ALA A 163 -14.97 -10.20 -18.91
C ALA A 163 -13.89 -10.32 -20.00
N LYS A 164 -13.10 -11.41 -20.03
CA LYS A 164 -12.09 -11.63 -21.07
C LYS A 164 -12.68 -11.86 -22.45
N ARG A 165 -13.78 -12.61 -22.55
CA ARG A 165 -14.51 -12.77 -23.81
C ARG A 165 -15.06 -11.44 -24.32
N THR A 166 -15.64 -10.63 -23.43
CA THR A 166 -16.11 -9.29 -23.78
C THR A 166 -14.95 -8.41 -24.21
N ALA A 167 -13.81 -8.46 -23.52
CA ALA A 167 -12.60 -7.72 -23.87
C ALA A 167 -12.14 -8.09 -25.29
N LEU A 168 -12.02 -9.38 -25.60
CA LEU A 168 -11.68 -9.87 -26.93
C LEU A 168 -12.67 -9.40 -28.01
N LYS A 169 -13.98 -9.45 -27.73
CA LYS A 169 -15.04 -8.98 -28.65
C LYS A 169 -14.94 -7.47 -28.92
N CYS A 170 -14.47 -6.70 -27.95
CA CYS A 170 -14.26 -5.25 -28.04
C CYS A 170 -12.90 -4.85 -28.60
N GLY A 171 -12.04 -5.80 -28.97
CA GLY A 171 -10.69 -5.51 -29.44
C GLY A 171 -9.72 -5.04 -28.36
N VAL A 172 -10.06 -5.28 -27.08
CA VAL A 172 -9.19 -5.04 -25.94
C VAL A 172 -8.10 -6.11 -25.90
N SER A 173 -6.86 -5.69 -25.63
CA SER A 173 -5.73 -6.60 -25.52
C SER A 173 -5.87 -7.45 -24.26
N VAL A 174 -5.86 -8.78 -24.37
CA VAL A 174 -5.83 -9.72 -23.23
C VAL A 174 -4.57 -10.58 -23.30
N THR A 175 -4.17 -11.15 -22.16
CA THR A 175 -3.04 -12.08 -22.13
C THR A 175 -3.30 -13.26 -23.08
N PRO A 176 -2.35 -13.61 -23.96
CA PRO A 176 -2.53 -14.75 -24.87
C PRO A 176 -2.81 -16.03 -24.09
N GLY A 177 -3.84 -16.78 -24.49
CA GLY A 177 -4.25 -17.96 -23.74
C GLY A 177 -5.63 -18.49 -24.16
N ILE A 178 -6.16 -19.40 -23.33
CA ILE A 178 -7.56 -19.82 -23.34
C ILE A 178 -8.21 -19.51 -21.99
N ASP A 179 -9.47 -19.08 -22.03
CA ASP A 179 -10.29 -18.73 -20.87
C ASP A 179 -11.44 -19.72 -20.61
N ASN A 180 -11.66 -20.67 -21.52
CA ASN A 180 -12.84 -21.54 -21.58
C ASN A 180 -12.49 -23.04 -21.53
N GLY A 181 -11.55 -23.42 -20.66
CA GLY A 181 -11.02 -24.79 -20.57
C GLY A 181 -12.10 -25.87 -20.36
N THR A 182 -13.15 -25.55 -19.61
CA THR A 182 -14.29 -26.45 -19.37
C THR A 182 -15.23 -26.55 -20.58
N ALA A 183 -15.50 -25.44 -21.28
CA ALA A 183 -16.25 -25.44 -22.53
C ALA A 183 -15.57 -26.31 -23.59
N LEU A 184 -14.27 -26.14 -23.77
CA LEU A 184 -13.47 -26.96 -24.70
C LEU A 184 -13.50 -28.44 -24.32
N THR A 185 -13.46 -28.74 -23.03
CA THR A 185 -13.58 -30.12 -22.52
C THR A 185 -14.95 -30.72 -22.83
N LEU A 186 -16.02 -29.94 -22.64
CA LEU A 186 -17.38 -30.39 -22.96
C LEU A 186 -17.54 -30.62 -24.47
N LEU A 187 -17.05 -29.71 -25.30
CA LEU A 187 -17.15 -29.79 -26.77
C LEU A 187 -16.36 -30.96 -27.37
N LYS A 188 -15.30 -31.44 -26.71
CA LYS A 188 -14.64 -32.69 -27.13
C LYS A 188 -15.57 -33.92 -27.04
N LYS A 189 -16.54 -33.89 -26.13
CA LYS A 189 -17.54 -34.96 -25.93
C LYS A 189 -18.83 -34.68 -26.71
N HIS A 190 -19.22 -33.41 -26.80
CA HIS A 190 -20.45 -32.94 -27.42
C HIS A 190 -20.14 -31.85 -28.45
N PRO A 191 -19.69 -32.23 -29.66
CA PRO A 191 -19.02 -31.32 -30.59
C PRO A 191 -19.92 -30.37 -31.37
N ASP A 192 -21.24 -30.45 -31.21
CA ASP A 192 -22.19 -29.64 -31.96
C ASP A 192 -23.45 -29.32 -31.13
N VAL A 193 -24.27 -28.40 -31.66
CA VAL A 193 -25.52 -27.95 -31.03
C VAL A 193 -26.48 -29.11 -30.76
N ALA A 194 -26.56 -30.10 -31.66
CA ALA A 194 -27.46 -31.24 -31.49
C ALA A 194 -27.01 -32.13 -30.32
N ALA A 195 -25.71 -32.31 -30.14
CA ALA A 195 -25.13 -33.04 -29.01
C ALA A 195 -25.35 -32.29 -27.68
N LEU A 196 -25.21 -30.96 -27.66
CA LEU A 196 -25.50 -30.15 -26.47
C LEU A 196 -26.99 -30.18 -26.11
N GLN A 197 -27.90 -30.08 -27.09
CA GLN A 197 -29.34 -30.23 -26.86
C GLN A 197 -29.71 -31.61 -26.33
N ALA A 198 -29.08 -32.67 -26.85
CA ALA A 198 -29.26 -34.02 -26.34
C ALA A 198 -28.81 -34.14 -24.88
N LEU A 199 -27.68 -33.53 -24.53
CA LEU A 199 -27.14 -33.51 -23.16
C LEU A 199 -28.05 -32.75 -22.19
N VAL A 200 -28.57 -31.58 -22.60
CA VAL A 200 -29.56 -30.81 -21.84
C VAL A 200 -30.81 -31.66 -21.55
N LYS A 201 -31.29 -32.41 -22.54
CA LYS A 201 -32.46 -33.31 -22.38
C LYS A 201 -32.15 -34.51 -21.49
N GLU A 202 -31.00 -35.15 -21.69
CA GLU A 202 -30.55 -36.31 -20.91
C GLU A 202 -30.49 -35.99 -19.41
N HIS A 203 -29.88 -34.85 -19.07
CA HIS A 203 -29.72 -34.43 -17.69
C HIS A 203 -30.82 -33.52 -17.19
N GLY A 204 -31.84 -33.18 -18.00
CA GLY A 204 -32.93 -32.28 -17.65
C GLY A 204 -32.45 -30.92 -17.12
N LEU A 205 -31.52 -30.29 -17.84
CA LEU A 205 -30.95 -28.98 -17.49
C LEU A 205 -31.96 -27.86 -17.81
N ALA A 206 -31.98 -26.81 -16.99
CA ALA A 206 -32.88 -25.67 -17.16
C ALA A 206 -32.33 -24.70 -18.23
N LEU A 207 -32.35 -25.14 -19.49
CA LEU A 207 -31.93 -24.37 -20.66
C LEU A 207 -32.84 -24.72 -21.84
N ASP A 208 -33.35 -23.73 -22.57
CA ASP A 208 -34.28 -23.97 -23.67
C ASP A 208 -33.55 -24.22 -25.00
N ASP A 209 -34.18 -25.03 -25.86
CA ASP A 209 -33.63 -25.37 -27.18
C ASP A 209 -33.48 -24.13 -28.09
N ALA A 210 -34.25 -23.05 -27.88
CA ALA A 210 -34.20 -21.86 -28.72
C ALA A 210 -32.91 -21.06 -28.45
N THR A 211 -32.51 -20.91 -27.19
CA THR A 211 -31.23 -20.33 -26.79
C THR A 211 -30.05 -21.08 -27.42
N LEU A 212 -30.06 -22.42 -27.39
CA LEU A 212 -28.99 -23.21 -28.03
C LEU A 212 -29.02 -23.15 -29.57
N SER A 213 -30.17 -22.82 -30.16
CA SER A 213 -30.33 -22.68 -31.61
C SER A 213 -30.04 -21.28 -32.13
N ASP A 214 -29.77 -20.31 -31.25
CA ASP A 214 -29.49 -18.93 -31.65
C ASP A 214 -28.15 -18.85 -32.40
N GLU A 215 -28.18 -18.34 -33.64
CA GLU A 215 -26.99 -18.18 -34.47
C GLU A 215 -26.07 -17.04 -34.00
N ALA A 216 -26.56 -16.12 -33.16
CA ALA A 216 -25.77 -15.05 -32.56
C ALA A 216 -24.83 -15.56 -31.46
N ILE A 217 -25.07 -16.75 -30.91
CA ILE A 217 -24.29 -17.35 -29.83
C ILE A 217 -23.32 -18.38 -30.42
N THR A 218 -22.03 -18.24 -30.08
CA THR A 218 -20.99 -19.18 -30.52
C THR A 218 -21.19 -20.57 -29.93
N LEU A 219 -20.55 -21.59 -30.51
CA LEU A 219 -20.69 -22.96 -30.00
C LEU A 219 -20.07 -23.12 -28.61
N GLU A 220 -18.96 -22.43 -28.36
CA GLU A 220 -18.27 -22.33 -27.09
C GLU A 220 -19.16 -21.65 -26.03
N ASP A 221 -19.76 -20.50 -26.37
CA ASP A 221 -20.68 -19.79 -25.47
C ASP A 221 -21.92 -20.66 -25.15
N LYS A 222 -22.41 -21.46 -26.12
CA LYS A 222 -23.48 -22.45 -25.89
C LYS A 222 -23.05 -23.55 -24.93
N ALA A 223 -21.82 -24.03 -25.02
CA ALA A 223 -21.28 -25.02 -24.08
C ALA A 223 -21.20 -24.44 -22.66
N ASP A 224 -20.81 -23.18 -22.50
CA ASP A 224 -20.81 -22.49 -21.21
C ASP A 224 -22.22 -22.36 -20.62
N LEU A 225 -23.24 -22.04 -21.42
CA LEU A 225 -24.63 -22.02 -20.95
C LEU A 225 -25.08 -23.39 -20.42
N VAL A 226 -24.67 -24.47 -21.08
CA VAL A 226 -24.95 -25.84 -20.63
C VAL A 226 -24.21 -26.15 -19.33
N LEU A 227 -22.95 -25.74 -19.20
CA LEU A 227 -22.15 -25.88 -17.97
C LEU A 227 -22.76 -25.10 -16.81
N ALA A 228 -23.14 -23.83 -17.02
CA ALA A 228 -23.81 -23.01 -16.01
C ALA A 228 -25.11 -23.65 -15.53
N ALA A 229 -25.91 -24.22 -16.45
CA ALA A 229 -27.12 -24.96 -16.10
C ALA A 229 -26.81 -26.25 -15.32
N SER A 230 -25.70 -26.93 -15.60
CA SER A 230 -25.27 -28.12 -14.87
C SER A 230 -24.77 -27.80 -13.46
N TYR A 231 -24.03 -26.70 -13.30
CA TYR A 231 -23.58 -26.20 -12.00
C TYR A 231 -24.77 -25.84 -11.10
N LYS A 232 -25.76 -25.11 -11.63
CA LYS A 232 -27.02 -24.82 -10.93
C LYS A 232 -27.79 -26.08 -10.51
N LYS A 233 -27.67 -27.15 -11.29
CA LYS A 233 -28.29 -28.45 -10.99
C LYS A 233 -27.46 -29.32 -10.02
N GLY A 234 -26.20 -28.95 -9.77
CA GLY A 234 -25.28 -29.72 -8.93
C GLY A 234 -24.81 -31.02 -9.59
N ILE A 235 -24.51 -31.00 -10.89
CA ILE A 235 -23.94 -32.15 -11.61
C ILE A 235 -22.69 -31.76 -12.41
N ASP A 236 -21.79 -32.74 -12.59
CA ASP A 236 -20.62 -32.62 -13.46
C ASP A 236 -20.90 -33.30 -14.81
N LEU A 237 -20.60 -32.61 -15.91
CA LEU A 237 -20.73 -33.14 -17.29
C LEU A 237 -19.41 -33.72 -17.84
N TYR A 238 -18.32 -33.51 -17.11
CA TYR A 238 -16.97 -33.97 -17.42
C TYR A 238 -16.23 -34.33 -16.13
N THR A 239 -15.19 -35.14 -16.25
CA THR A 239 -14.30 -35.49 -15.13
C THR A 239 -13.12 -34.53 -15.06
N VAL A 240 -12.51 -34.40 -13.88
CA VAL A 240 -11.28 -33.61 -13.71
C VAL A 240 -10.14 -34.13 -14.59
N ASP A 241 -10.08 -35.44 -14.86
CA ASP A 241 -9.08 -36.03 -15.74
C ASP A 241 -9.26 -35.58 -17.20
N GLU A 242 -10.50 -35.50 -17.69
CA GLU A 242 -10.82 -34.97 -19.03
C GLU A 242 -10.45 -33.48 -19.14
N LEU A 243 -10.71 -32.69 -18.10
CA LEU A 243 -10.29 -31.28 -18.04
C LEU A 243 -8.76 -31.17 -18.08
N CYS A 244 -8.06 -31.92 -17.23
CA CYS A 244 -6.60 -31.94 -17.18
C CYS A 244 -5.99 -32.28 -18.55
N GLN A 245 -6.57 -33.22 -19.30
CA GLN A 245 -6.13 -33.55 -20.65
C GLN A 245 -6.27 -32.34 -21.60
N THR A 246 -7.43 -31.69 -21.59
CA THR A 246 -7.67 -30.51 -22.44
C THR A 246 -6.73 -29.36 -22.12
N LEU A 247 -6.51 -29.07 -20.83
CA LEU A 247 -5.59 -28.03 -20.41
C LEU A 247 -4.14 -28.39 -20.76
N THR A 248 -3.75 -29.67 -20.66
CA THR A 248 -2.40 -30.12 -21.07
C THR A 248 -2.14 -29.87 -22.55
N GLU A 249 -3.13 -30.14 -23.40
CA GLU A 249 -3.04 -29.84 -24.85
C GLU A 249 -2.94 -28.33 -25.11
N ALA A 250 -3.72 -27.52 -24.37
CA ALA A 250 -3.66 -26.07 -24.47
C ALA A 250 -2.29 -25.51 -24.03
N VAL A 251 -1.73 -26.01 -22.92
CA VAL A 251 -0.37 -25.66 -22.45
C VAL A 251 0.67 -26.07 -23.48
N ALA A 252 0.56 -27.27 -24.07
CA ALA A 252 1.48 -27.74 -25.10
C ALA A 252 1.45 -26.87 -26.36
N LYS A 253 0.24 -26.49 -26.81
CA LYS A 253 0.06 -25.55 -27.91
C LYS A 253 0.68 -24.19 -27.60
N MET A 254 0.39 -23.64 -26.42
CA MET A 254 0.92 -22.34 -26.02
C MET A 254 2.45 -22.34 -25.89
N THR A 255 3.03 -23.44 -25.40
CA THR A 255 4.49 -23.64 -25.36
C THR A 255 5.09 -23.70 -26.77
N ALA A 256 4.37 -24.24 -27.75
CA ALA A 256 4.82 -24.25 -29.15
C ALA A 256 4.71 -22.86 -29.80
N ASP A 257 3.64 -22.12 -29.50
CA ASP A 257 3.41 -20.76 -30.02
C ASP A 257 4.36 -19.73 -29.38
N TYR A 258 4.73 -19.94 -28.10
CA TYR A 258 5.59 -19.06 -27.29
C TYR A 258 6.71 -19.84 -26.57
N PRO A 259 7.73 -20.35 -27.30
CA PRO A 259 8.71 -21.29 -26.78
C PRO A 259 9.66 -20.72 -25.71
N GLU A 260 9.79 -19.40 -25.63
CA GLU A 260 10.64 -18.71 -24.66
C GLU A 260 9.88 -18.27 -23.41
N ASN A 261 8.57 -18.48 -23.35
CA ASN A 261 7.71 -18.02 -22.26
C ASN A 261 7.23 -19.17 -21.38
N ARG A 262 7.05 -18.86 -20.10
CA ARG A 262 6.37 -19.74 -19.15
C ARG A 262 4.85 -19.63 -19.32
N VAL A 263 4.15 -20.63 -18.79
CA VAL A 263 2.69 -20.71 -18.85
C VAL A 263 2.11 -20.59 -17.45
N ARG A 264 1.10 -19.74 -17.27
CA ARG A 264 0.33 -19.61 -16.03
C ARG A 264 -1.00 -20.35 -16.16
N LEU A 265 -1.33 -21.10 -15.12
CA LEU A 265 -2.66 -21.67 -14.88
C LEU A 265 -3.34 -20.82 -13.81
N LYS A 266 -4.62 -20.46 -14.00
CA LYS A 266 -5.38 -19.66 -13.03
C LYS A 266 -6.83 -20.13 -12.96
N ALA A 267 -7.32 -20.50 -11.78
CA ALA A 267 -8.74 -20.78 -11.57
C ALA A 267 -9.57 -19.49 -11.63
N ILE A 268 -10.79 -19.56 -12.16
CA ILE A 268 -11.71 -18.40 -12.20
C ILE A 268 -12.09 -17.89 -10.80
N SER A 269 -12.17 -18.78 -9.82
CA SER A 269 -12.51 -18.48 -8.42
C SER A 269 -11.30 -18.06 -7.57
N GLY A 270 -10.11 -18.01 -8.18
CA GLY A 270 -8.87 -17.58 -7.53
C GLY A 270 -8.74 -16.06 -7.43
N GLY A 271 -8.36 -15.57 -6.26
CA GLY A 271 -8.04 -14.17 -5.96
C GLY A 271 -6.99 -14.05 -4.85
N GLY A 272 -6.28 -12.92 -4.78
CA GLY A 272 -5.27 -12.66 -3.75
C GLY A 272 -4.13 -13.69 -3.75
N GLY A 273 -3.61 -14.04 -4.92
CA GLY A 273 -2.49 -14.97 -5.06
C GLY A 273 -2.88 -16.45 -5.12
N LYS A 274 -4.09 -16.81 -4.67
CA LYS A 274 -4.55 -18.20 -4.54
C LYS A 274 -5.12 -18.77 -5.83
N GLY A 275 -4.94 -20.07 -6.04
CA GLY A 275 -5.51 -20.80 -7.17
C GLY A 275 -4.81 -20.56 -8.52
N GLN A 276 -3.51 -20.26 -8.49
CA GLN A 276 -2.68 -20.12 -9.70
C GLN A 276 -1.35 -20.88 -9.58
N ARG A 277 -0.82 -21.35 -10.71
CA ARG A 277 0.49 -22.01 -10.80
C ARG A 277 1.21 -21.58 -12.07
N ILE A 278 2.55 -21.54 -12.03
CA ILE A 278 3.38 -21.27 -13.20
C ILE A 278 4.09 -22.57 -13.58
N LEU A 279 3.93 -22.97 -14.84
CA LEU A 279 4.67 -24.04 -15.49
C LEU A 279 5.97 -23.47 -16.10
N GLY A 280 7.09 -24.13 -15.81
CA GLY A 280 8.35 -23.87 -16.47
C GLY A 280 8.34 -24.25 -17.96
N ILE A 281 9.33 -23.75 -18.69
CA ILE A 281 9.51 -24.08 -20.11
C ILE A 281 9.73 -25.59 -20.25
N GLY A 282 8.92 -26.24 -21.09
CA GLY A 282 8.98 -27.69 -21.32
C GLY A 282 8.30 -28.56 -20.25
N GLU A 283 7.64 -27.97 -19.25
CA GLU A 283 6.97 -28.69 -18.16
C GLU A 283 5.49 -29.03 -18.44
N SER A 284 5.05 -29.06 -19.70
CA SER A 284 3.64 -29.30 -20.04
C SER A 284 3.06 -30.59 -19.45
N ALA A 285 3.90 -31.62 -19.21
CA ALA A 285 3.51 -32.86 -18.56
C ALA A 285 3.03 -32.69 -17.10
N ARG A 286 3.42 -31.60 -16.41
CA ARG A 286 3.01 -31.29 -15.03
C ARG A 286 1.65 -30.61 -14.93
N THR A 287 1.02 -30.25 -16.05
CA THR A 287 -0.26 -29.51 -16.08
C THR A 287 -1.33 -30.19 -15.22
N ALA A 288 -1.48 -31.51 -15.34
CA ALA A 288 -2.53 -32.24 -14.62
C ALA A 288 -2.31 -32.27 -13.08
N GLU A 289 -1.05 -32.30 -12.63
CA GLU A 289 -0.69 -32.19 -11.21
C GLU A 289 -1.11 -30.82 -10.67
N LEU A 290 -0.66 -29.76 -11.34
CA LEU A 290 -0.88 -28.37 -10.92
C LEU A 290 -2.36 -27.95 -10.99
N VAL A 291 -3.12 -28.42 -11.99
CA VAL A 291 -4.57 -28.16 -12.05
C VAL A 291 -5.29 -28.75 -10.84
N ARG A 292 -4.92 -29.97 -10.41
CA ARG A 292 -5.55 -30.59 -9.23
C ARG A 292 -5.17 -29.86 -7.94
N GLU A 293 -3.92 -29.41 -7.82
CA GLU A 293 -3.52 -28.55 -6.70
C GLU A 293 -4.34 -27.27 -6.65
N ILE A 294 -4.48 -26.59 -7.79
CA ILE A 294 -5.28 -25.37 -7.91
C ILE A 294 -6.72 -25.61 -7.47
N LEU A 295 -7.39 -26.63 -8.02
CA LEU A 295 -8.79 -26.94 -7.68
C LEU A 295 -8.98 -27.32 -6.21
N ASN A 296 -8.02 -28.02 -5.61
CA ASN A 296 -8.02 -28.33 -4.18
C ASN A 296 -7.87 -27.05 -3.34
N GLU A 297 -6.95 -26.16 -3.74
CA GLU A 297 -6.67 -24.89 -3.05
C GLU A 297 -7.89 -23.97 -3.05
N VAL A 298 -8.58 -23.84 -4.20
CA VAL A 298 -9.80 -23.04 -4.32
C VAL A 298 -11.07 -23.78 -3.89
N LYS A 299 -10.94 -25.02 -3.39
CA LYS A 299 -12.03 -25.86 -2.88
C LYS A 299 -13.16 -26.12 -3.90
N THR A 300 -12.84 -26.22 -5.18
CA THR A 300 -13.80 -26.46 -6.27
C THR A 300 -13.75 -27.91 -6.78
N THR A 301 -13.59 -28.88 -5.87
CA THR A 301 -13.55 -30.31 -6.21
C THR A 301 -14.87 -31.04 -5.98
N GLY A 302 -15.88 -30.33 -5.46
CA GLY A 302 -17.24 -30.84 -5.28
C GLY A 302 -18.00 -31.01 -6.60
N VAL A 303 -19.09 -31.79 -6.56
CA VAL A 303 -19.93 -32.05 -7.73
C VAL A 303 -20.74 -30.79 -8.06
N GLY A 304 -20.70 -30.36 -9.33
CA GLY A 304 -21.39 -29.15 -9.78
C GLY A 304 -20.64 -27.86 -9.48
N ASP A 305 -19.47 -27.91 -8.83
CA ASP A 305 -18.58 -26.75 -8.73
C ASP A 305 -18.06 -26.35 -10.11
N ASN A 306 -17.94 -25.05 -10.35
CA ASN A 306 -17.27 -24.55 -11.55
C ASN A 306 -15.76 -24.76 -11.42
N LYS A 307 -15.21 -25.62 -12.28
CA LYS A 307 -13.80 -26.05 -12.28
C LYS A 307 -12.96 -25.38 -13.36
N ASN A 308 -13.43 -24.25 -13.92
CA ASN A 308 -12.74 -23.61 -15.02
C ASN A 308 -11.36 -23.06 -14.61
N VAL A 309 -10.35 -23.38 -15.42
CA VAL A 309 -8.96 -22.97 -15.23
C VAL A 309 -8.46 -22.41 -16.56
N LEU A 310 -8.00 -21.16 -16.52
CA LEU A 310 -7.41 -20.46 -17.63
C LEU A 310 -5.98 -20.93 -17.86
N VAL A 311 -5.54 -20.92 -19.12
CA VAL A 311 -4.16 -21.20 -19.54
C VAL A 311 -3.65 -19.96 -20.25
N GLU A 312 -2.71 -19.24 -19.63
CA GLU A 312 -2.26 -17.93 -20.09
C GLU A 312 -0.74 -17.82 -20.19
N LEU A 313 -0.25 -16.96 -21.06
CA LEU A 313 1.15 -16.60 -21.09
C LEU A 313 1.56 -15.99 -19.75
N ASN A 314 2.64 -16.48 -19.13
CA ASN A 314 3.15 -15.85 -17.92
C ASN A 314 3.93 -14.58 -18.28
N ILE A 315 3.45 -13.42 -17.83
CA ILE A 315 4.17 -12.16 -17.95
C ILE A 315 5.17 -12.06 -16.79
N GLU A 316 6.46 -11.96 -17.12
CA GLU A 316 7.54 -11.99 -16.12
C GLU A 316 7.71 -10.67 -15.39
N THR A 317 7.72 -9.59 -16.15
CA THR A 317 7.84 -8.21 -15.70
C THR A 317 6.46 -7.59 -15.66
N THR A 318 5.82 -7.74 -14.51
CA THR A 318 4.47 -7.19 -14.29
C THR A 318 4.60 -5.78 -13.72
N ARG A 319 4.16 -4.78 -14.49
CA ARG A 319 3.65 -3.53 -13.91
C ARG A 319 2.14 -3.65 -13.80
N HIS A 320 1.59 -3.25 -12.67
CA HIS A 320 0.15 -3.20 -12.45
C HIS A 320 -0.29 -1.77 -12.69
N GLN A 321 -1.00 -1.53 -13.79
CA GLN A 321 -1.60 -0.25 -14.08
C GLN A 321 -3.10 -0.40 -14.30
N GLU A 322 -3.84 0.63 -13.97
CA GLU A 322 -5.28 0.57 -14.00
C GLU A 322 -5.87 1.90 -14.45
N ILE A 323 -7.02 1.87 -15.13
CA ILE A 323 -7.72 3.05 -15.65
C ILE A 323 -9.00 3.24 -14.85
N GLN A 324 -9.21 4.45 -14.33
CA GLN A 324 -10.51 4.82 -13.78
C GLN A 324 -11.52 4.95 -14.91
N VAL A 325 -12.66 4.28 -14.78
CA VAL A 325 -13.76 4.37 -15.75
C VAL A 325 -15.03 4.82 -15.04
N ILE A 326 -15.84 5.61 -15.75
CA ILE A 326 -17.17 6.04 -15.31
C ILE A 326 -18.13 5.96 -16.48
N GLY A 327 -19.36 5.49 -16.23
CA GLY A 327 -20.41 5.43 -17.24
C GLY A 327 -21.81 5.58 -16.65
N ASN A 328 -22.80 5.82 -17.51
CA ASN A 328 -24.22 5.93 -17.13
C ASN A 328 -25.12 4.83 -17.74
N GLY A 329 -24.50 3.78 -18.29
CA GLY A 329 -25.15 2.69 -19.01
C GLY A 329 -25.32 2.95 -20.51
N GLN A 330 -25.09 4.17 -20.99
CA GLN A 330 -25.14 4.54 -22.42
C GLN A 330 -23.77 5.00 -22.93
N TRP A 331 -23.07 5.84 -22.16
CA TRP A 331 -21.71 6.28 -22.44
C TRP A 331 -20.76 5.79 -21.35
N SER A 332 -19.48 5.64 -21.72
CA SER A 332 -18.37 5.40 -20.80
C SER A 332 -17.24 6.36 -21.10
N MET A 333 -16.48 6.77 -20.08
CA MET A 333 -15.27 7.57 -20.24
C MET A 333 -14.19 7.21 -19.22
N SER A 334 -12.94 7.44 -19.60
CA SER A 334 -11.77 7.23 -18.73
C SER A 334 -11.40 8.50 -17.95
N MET A 335 -10.80 8.33 -16.76
CA MET A 335 -10.26 9.40 -15.92
C MET A 335 -8.78 9.18 -15.56
N GLY A 336 -7.94 8.89 -16.57
CA GLY A 336 -6.52 8.63 -16.37
C GLY A 336 -6.22 7.25 -15.81
N GLY A 337 -4.92 6.98 -15.72
CA GLY A 337 -4.40 5.76 -15.13
C GLY A 337 -3.86 5.96 -13.71
N ARG A 338 -3.59 4.85 -13.05
CA ARG A 338 -2.83 4.74 -11.79
C ARG A 338 -1.80 3.63 -11.94
N ASP A 339 -0.59 3.84 -11.45
CA ASP A 339 0.43 2.81 -11.32
C ASP A 339 0.41 2.28 -9.88
N CYS A 340 -0.04 1.04 -9.73
CA CYS A 340 -0.18 0.34 -8.46
C CYS A 340 0.86 -0.79 -8.34
N SER A 341 1.99 -0.68 -9.07
CA SER A 341 3.04 -1.70 -9.09
C SER A 341 3.79 -1.80 -7.76
N LEU A 342 3.77 -0.77 -6.92
CA LEU A 342 4.39 -0.77 -5.60
C LEU A 342 3.48 -1.49 -4.60
N GLN A 343 3.61 -2.82 -4.59
CA GLN A 343 2.82 -3.72 -3.78
C GLN A 343 3.65 -4.85 -3.18
N MET A 344 3.14 -5.46 -2.12
CA MET A 344 3.72 -6.64 -1.49
C MET A 344 2.64 -7.68 -1.24
N HIS A 345 2.86 -8.93 -1.67
CA HIS A 345 1.86 -10.01 -1.58
C HIS A 345 0.46 -9.62 -2.11
N GLU A 346 0.43 -8.92 -3.24
CA GLU A 346 -0.80 -8.39 -3.87
C GLU A 346 -1.55 -7.34 -3.03
N GLN A 347 -0.89 -6.77 -2.01
CA GLN A 347 -1.39 -5.61 -1.27
C GLN A 347 -0.69 -4.34 -1.76
N LYS A 348 -1.45 -3.44 -2.38
CA LYS A 348 -0.97 -2.13 -2.85
C LYS A 348 -0.54 -1.24 -1.66
N LEU A 349 0.57 -0.53 -1.81
CA LEU A 349 1.21 0.26 -0.74
C LEU A 349 1.32 1.75 -1.10
N LEU A 350 1.77 2.04 -2.33
CA LEU A 350 1.91 3.38 -2.88
C LEU A 350 1.32 3.39 -4.28
N GLU A 351 0.40 4.32 -4.54
CA GLU A 351 -0.32 4.44 -5.81
C GLU A 351 -0.04 5.80 -6.42
N VAL A 352 0.39 5.81 -7.68
CA VAL A 352 0.85 7.02 -8.36
C VAL A 352 -0.04 7.30 -9.56
N SER A 353 -0.52 8.53 -9.73
CA SER A 353 -1.30 8.90 -10.91
C SER A 353 -0.47 8.76 -12.18
N VAL A 354 -1.09 8.24 -13.24
CA VAL A 354 -0.52 8.19 -14.58
C VAL A 354 -1.43 8.98 -15.53
N THR A 355 -1.05 10.23 -15.78
CA THR A 355 -1.79 11.16 -16.63
C THR A 355 -1.03 11.44 -17.92
N VAL A 356 -1.77 11.75 -18.98
CA VAL A 356 -1.16 12.13 -20.27
C VAL A 356 -0.39 13.44 -20.11
N GLU A 357 -0.93 14.37 -19.32
CA GLU A 357 -0.36 15.67 -18.98
C GLU A 357 0.99 15.52 -18.29
N SER A 358 1.06 14.69 -17.24
CA SER A 358 2.32 14.43 -16.52
C SER A 358 3.35 13.76 -17.41
N LEU A 359 2.98 12.73 -18.18
CA LEU A 359 3.91 12.05 -19.07
C LEU A 359 4.45 12.97 -20.17
N ARG A 360 3.62 13.87 -20.72
CA ARG A 360 4.06 14.88 -21.70
C ARG A 360 5.03 15.88 -21.08
N ARG A 361 4.80 16.31 -19.84
CA ARG A 361 5.71 17.21 -19.10
C ARG A 361 7.05 16.52 -18.81
N ALA A 362 7.02 15.29 -18.31
CA ALA A 362 8.22 14.49 -18.08
C ALA A 362 9.01 14.26 -19.38
N LEU A 363 8.31 14.00 -20.49
CA LEU A 363 8.92 13.85 -21.80
C LEU A 363 9.63 15.13 -22.24
N GLN A 364 8.97 16.28 -22.12
CA GLN A 364 9.56 17.56 -22.46
C GLN A 364 10.85 17.80 -21.66
N GLN A 365 10.82 17.57 -20.34
CA GLN A 365 12.00 17.71 -19.48
C GLN A 365 13.13 16.76 -19.91
N ALA A 366 12.82 15.49 -20.20
CA ALA A 366 13.82 14.52 -20.66
C ALA A 366 14.45 14.93 -22.00
N GLU A 367 13.69 15.52 -22.92
CA GLU A 367 14.22 16.05 -24.19
C GLU A 367 15.11 17.27 -23.98
N GLU A 368 14.72 18.19 -23.10
CA GLU A 368 15.50 19.39 -22.73
C GLU A 368 16.84 19.03 -22.07
N ASP A 369 16.84 18.01 -21.20
CA ASP A 369 18.04 17.51 -20.50
C ASP A 369 18.91 16.57 -21.37
N GLY A 370 18.50 16.28 -22.61
CA GLY A 370 19.22 15.37 -23.51
C GLY A 370 19.13 13.87 -23.13
N ARG A 371 18.21 13.49 -22.25
CA ARG A 371 17.96 12.10 -21.78
C ARG A 371 17.18 11.31 -22.83
N SER A 372 17.85 10.98 -23.93
CA SER A 372 17.24 10.41 -25.15
C SER A 372 16.52 9.08 -24.93
N GLU A 373 17.06 8.19 -24.08
CA GLU A 373 16.44 6.89 -23.81
C GLU A 373 15.19 7.03 -22.94
N GLU A 374 15.25 7.86 -21.90
CA GLU A 374 14.08 8.21 -21.08
C GLU A 374 12.97 8.83 -21.95
N ALA A 375 13.31 9.78 -22.82
CA ALA A 375 12.35 10.39 -23.75
C ALA A 375 11.71 9.37 -24.71
N ARG A 376 12.48 8.41 -25.24
CA ARG A 376 11.95 7.33 -26.09
C ARG A 376 10.91 6.50 -25.35
N VAL A 377 11.19 6.22 -24.09
CA VAL A 377 10.43 5.32 -23.25
C VAL A 377 9.16 6.03 -22.71
N LEU A 378 9.23 7.31 -22.37
CA LEU A 378 8.07 8.16 -22.05
C LEU A 378 7.12 8.35 -23.24
N LYS A 379 7.64 8.50 -24.47
CA LYS A 379 6.80 8.51 -25.70
C LYS A 379 6.00 7.24 -25.88
N GLN A 380 6.58 6.09 -25.50
CA GLN A 380 5.87 4.83 -25.55
C GLN A 380 4.79 4.75 -24.46
N ASP A 381 5.07 5.21 -23.25
CA ASP A 381 4.08 5.20 -22.15
C ASP A 381 2.86 6.07 -22.45
N ILE A 382 3.04 7.23 -23.10
CA ILE A 382 1.90 8.05 -23.56
C ILE A 382 1.01 7.23 -24.51
N LYS A 383 1.59 6.52 -25.47
CA LYS A 383 0.83 5.70 -26.43
C LYS A 383 0.13 4.54 -25.74
N THR A 384 0.81 3.87 -24.81
CA THR A 384 0.26 2.76 -24.03
C THR A 384 -0.92 3.25 -23.17
N LEU A 385 -0.76 4.36 -22.44
CA LEU A 385 -1.82 4.96 -21.64
C LEU A 385 -3.03 5.35 -22.50
N GLU A 386 -2.82 6.07 -23.60
CA GLU A 386 -3.91 6.47 -24.50
C GLU A 386 -4.61 5.25 -25.13
N ALA A 387 -3.92 4.13 -25.34
CA ALA A 387 -4.54 2.88 -25.80
C ALA A 387 -5.36 2.23 -24.69
N MET A 388 -4.81 2.11 -23.48
CA MET A 388 -5.50 1.58 -22.30
C MET A 388 -6.75 2.39 -21.98
N GLU A 389 -6.69 3.72 -22.03
CA GLU A 389 -7.87 4.59 -21.82
C GLU A 389 -8.98 4.31 -22.84
N ARG A 390 -8.65 4.23 -24.13
CA ARG A 390 -9.64 3.91 -25.19
C ARG A 390 -10.23 2.51 -25.04
N GLU A 391 -9.41 1.53 -24.68
CA GLU A 391 -9.84 0.15 -24.46
C GLU A 391 -10.77 0.06 -23.25
N ALA A 392 -10.44 0.75 -22.15
CA ALA A 392 -11.27 0.83 -20.95
C ALA A 392 -12.64 1.50 -21.23
N GLU A 393 -12.68 2.56 -22.04
CA GLU A 393 -13.93 3.19 -22.47
C GLU A 393 -14.79 2.22 -23.30
N SER A 394 -14.18 1.59 -24.31
CA SER A 394 -14.88 0.65 -25.20
C SER A 394 -15.41 -0.56 -24.43
N PHE A 395 -14.63 -1.06 -23.47
CA PHE A 395 -15.06 -2.15 -22.58
C PHE A 395 -16.22 -1.71 -21.68
N GLY A 396 -16.12 -0.53 -21.06
CA GLY A 396 -17.18 0.03 -20.22
C GLY A 396 -18.51 0.22 -20.97
N GLU A 397 -18.47 0.69 -22.22
CA GLU A 397 -19.68 0.78 -23.07
C GLU A 397 -20.27 -0.60 -23.37
N ALA A 398 -19.42 -1.59 -23.64
CA ALA A 398 -19.85 -2.95 -23.99
C ALA A 398 -20.55 -3.68 -22.84
N VAL A 399 -20.07 -3.52 -21.61
CA VAL A 399 -20.70 -4.07 -20.39
C VAL A 399 -21.84 -3.17 -19.87
N GLY A 400 -22.09 -2.04 -20.53
CA GLY A 400 -23.09 -1.05 -20.14
C GLY A 400 -22.84 -0.49 -18.74
N LEU A 401 -21.60 -0.13 -18.43
CA LEU A 401 -21.18 0.45 -17.16
C LEU A 401 -22.06 1.65 -16.78
N ASP A 402 -22.69 1.59 -15.61
CA ASP A 402 -23.66 2.56 -15.10
C ASP A 402 -23.26 3.21 -13.76
N SER A 403 -21.99 3.09 -13.41
CA SER A 403 -21.39 3.78 -12.27
C SER A 403 -19.88 3.95 -12.50
N VAL A 404 -19.10 4.01 -11.43
CA VAL A 404 -17.64 3.98 -11.48
C VAL A 404 -17.10 2.55 -11.40
N SER A 405 -15.98 2.29 -12.05
CA SER A 405 -15.26 1.02 -12.00
C SER A 405 -13.81 1.22 -12.38
N THR A 406 -12.97 0.23 -12.13
CA THR A 406 -11.56 0.27 -12.54
C THR A 406 -11.24 -0.84 -13.52
N PHE A 407 -10.63 -0.48 -14.64
CA PHE A 407 -10.12 -1.40 -15.65
C PHE A 407 -8.63 -1.68 -15.39
N GLU A 408 -8.28 -2.91 -15.00
CA GLU A 408 -6.90 -3.26 -14.63
C GLU A 408 -6.14 -3.93 -15.78
N CYS A 409 -4.85 -3.58 -15.88
CA CYS A 409 -3.93 -4.06 -16.90
C CYS A 409 -2.59 -4.52 -16.30
N ILE A 410 -2.04 -5.59 -16.88
CA ILE A 410 -0.61 -5.85 -16.84
C ILE A 410 0.05 -5.05 -17.94
N VAL A 411 1.05 -4.25 -17.59
CA VAL A 411 1.92 -3.58 -18.56
C VAL A 411 3.29 -4.24 -18.51
N ASP A 412 3.77 -4.67 -19.67
CA ASP A 412 5.10 -5.22 -19.88
C ASP A 412 5.76 -4.54 -21.08
N ARG A 413 6.75 -3.68 -20.79
CA ARG A 413 7.45 -2.85 -21.79
C ARG A 413 6.47 -2.01 -22.63
N ASP A 414 6.30 -2.37 -23.90
CA ASP A 414 5.48 -1.70 -24.90
C ASP A 414 4.09 -2.35 -25.07
N LYS A 415 3.77 -3.37 -24.28
CA LYS A 415 2.51 -4.11 -24.34
C LYS A 415 1.71 -3.93 -23.05
N HIS A 416 0.39 -3.94 -23.21
CA HIS A 416 -0.56 -4.00 -22.11
C HIS A 416 -1.56 -5.13 -22.34
N PHE A 417 -2.07 -5.69 -21.25
CA PHE A 417 -3.01 -6.81 -21.26
C PHE A 417 -4.04 -6.61 -20.15
N PHE A 418 -5.32 -6.56 -20.50
CA PHE A 418 -6.44 -6.55 -19.59
C PHE A 418 -6.39 -7.75 -18.64
N MET A 419 -6.58 -7.47 -17.36
CA MET A 419 -6.63 -8.47 -16.29
C MET A 419 -8.06 -8.76 -15.86
N GLU A 420 -8.73 -7.72 -15.39
CA GLU A 420 -10.07 -7.74 -14.82
C GLU A 420 -10.62 -6.31 -14.71
N MET A 421 -11.92 -6.19 -14.47
CA MET A 421 -12.58 -4.94 -14.15
C MET A 421 -13.16 -5.03 -12.75
N ASN A 422 -12.76 -4.14 -11.86
CA ASN A 422 -13.33 -4.03 -10.51
C ASN A 422 -14.61 -3.19 -10.63
N THR A 423 -15.76 -3.81 -10.38
CA THR A 423 -17.10 -3.20 -10.54
C THR A 423 -17.52 -2.41 -9.31
N ARG A 424 -16.61 -1.56 -8.82
CA ARG A 424 -16.78 -0.71 -7.63
C ARG A 424 -15.76 0.43 -7.66
N ILE A 425 -15.92 1.37 -6.75
CA ILE A 425 -14.85 2.31 -6.42
C ILE A 425 -13.66 1.55 -5.78
N GLN A 426 -12.45 2.06 -5.96
CA GLN A 426 -11.23 1.50 -5.37
C GLN A 426 -10.70 2.42 -4.26
N VAL A 427 -9.74 1.94 -3.47
CA VAL A 427 -9.19 2.71 -2.33
C VAL A 427 -8.49 3.96 -2.86
N GLU A 428 -7.64 3.76 -3.85
CA GLU A 428 -6.80 4.74 -4.55
C GLU A 428 -7.53 5.67 -5.52
N HIS A 429 -8.86 5.69 -5.50
CA HIS A 429 -9.67 6.53 -6.39
C HIS A 429 -9.39 8.03 -6.18
N ARG A 430 -8.94 8.41 -4.97
CA ARG A 430 -8.56 9.77 -4.61
C ARG A 430 -7.42 10.32 -5.47
N VAL A 431 -6.47 9.48 -5.86
CA VAL A 431 -5.40 9.83 -6.81
C VAL A 431 -6.02 10.34 -8.13
N THR A 432 -7.10 9.71 -8.59
CA THR A 432 -7.81 10.17 -9.79
C THR A 432 -8.59 11.46 -9.55
N GLU A 433 -9.33 11.56 -8.44
CA GLU A 433 -10.09 12.77 -8.09
C GLU A 433 -9.19 14.00 -8.01
N LEU A 434 -7.99 13.86 -7.45
CA LEU A 434 -7.04 14.95 -7.29
C LEU A 434 -6.44 15.41 -8.62
N CYS A 435 -6.32 14.52 -9.61
CA CYS A 435 -5.86 14.88 -10.95
C CYS A 435 -6.97 15.43 -11.84
N TYR A 436 -8.22 14.94 -11.71
CA TYR A 436 -9.30 15.27 -12.63
C TYR A 436 -10.64 15.58 -11.98
N ALA A 437 -11.38 16.49 -12.60
CA ALA A 437 -12.79 16.74 -12.35
C ALA A 437 -13.65 16.39 -13.57
N LEU A 438 -14.95 16.24 -13.36
CA LEU A 438 -15.94 16.00 -14.41
C LEU A 438 -16.83 17.22 -14.58
N LYS A 439 -16.85 17.82 -15.77
CA LYS A 439 -17.74 18.94 -16.11
C LYS A 439 -18.92 18.45 -16.93
N PHE A 440 -20.11 18.45 -16.32
CA PHE A 440 -21.37 18.17 -17.00
C PHE A 440 -21.90 19.48 -17.59
N THR A 441 -22.20 19.49 -18.88
CA THR A 441 -22.69 20.66 -19.61
C THR A 441 -24.06 20.38 -20.20
N ASN A 442 -25.00 21.32 -20.08
CA ASN A 442 -26.33 21.17 -20.65
C ASN A 442 -26.24 21.06 -22.19
N PRO A 443 -26.73 19.95 -22.80
CA PRO A 443 -26.73 19.79 -24.25
C PRO A 443 -27.48 20.90 -25.02
N ASP A 444 -28.47 21.51 -24.37
CA ASP A 444 -29.30 22.56 -24.98
C ASP A 444 -28.74 23.98 -24.74
N ASN A 445 -27.84 24.15 -23.76
CA ASN A 445 -27.27 25.46 -23.40
C ASN A 445 -25.86 25.33 -22.78
N ALA A 446 -24.81 25.55 -23.58
CA ALA A 446 -23.43 25.39 -23.13
C ALA A 446 -22.99 26.33 -21.99
N ASP A 447 -23.75 27.39 -21.69
CA ASP A 447 -23.49 28.30 -20.57
C ASP A 447 -23.92 27.69 -19.21
N GLU A 448 -24.72 26.61 -19.21
CA GLU A 448 -25.17 25.91 -18.01
C GLU A 448 -24.32 24.65 -17.80
N SER A 449 -23.59 24.60 -16.70
CA SER A 449 -22.74 23.46 -16.37
C SER A 449 -22.51 23.37 -14.86
N PHE A 450 -22.14 22.18 -14.39
CA PHE A 450 -21.62 21.98 -13.04
C PHE A 450 -20.42 21.04 -13.08
N VAL A 451 -19.57 21.15 -12.05
CA VAL A 451 -18.32 20.39 -11.93
C VAL A 451 -18.41 19.49 -10.71
N VAL A 452 -18.12 18.21 -10.94
CA VAL A 452 -18.05 17.15 -9.93
C VAL A 452 -16.59 16.77 -9.75
N GLU A 453 -16.11 16.85 -8.51
CA GLU A 453 -14.71 16.57 -8.14
C GLU A 453 -14.56 15.27 -7.32
N SER A 454 -15.68 14.70 -6.85
CA SER A 454 -15.70 13.43 -6.13
C SER A 454 -16.39 12.34 -6.95
N LEU A 455 -15.78 11.16 -7.00
CA LEU A 455 -16.35 9.96 -7.58
C LEU A 455 -17.50 9.43 -6.73
N VAL A 456 -17.48 9.59 -5.41
CA VAL A 456 -18.66 9.27 -4.56
C VAL A 456 -19.84 10.18 -4.93
N GLU A 457 -19.62 11.48 -5.15
CA GLU A 457 -20.65 12.40 -5.66
C GLU A 457 -21.15 11.94 -7.05
N ALA A 458 -20.23 11.58 -7.95
CA ALA A 458 -20.58 11.09 -9.28
C ALA A 458 -21.42 9.80 -9.22
N MET A 459 -21.07 8.85 -8.35
CA MET A 459 -21.83 7.61 -8.13
C MET A 459 -23.26 7.90 -7.66
N VAL A 460 -23.45 8.86 -6.73
CA VAL A 460 -24.79 9.25 -6.26
C VAL A 460 -25.60 9.88 -7.39
N LEU A 461 -24.98 10.77 -8.18
CA LEU A 461 -25.63 11.41 -9.32
C LEU A 461 -26.04 10.39 -10.38
N LEU A 462 -25.19 9.40 -10.68
CA LEU A 462 -25.52 8.32 -11.60
C LEU A 462 -26.66 7.46 -11.07
N ALA A 463 -26.60 7.02 -9.82
CA ALA A 463 -27.67 6.23 -9.20
C ALA A 463 -29.02 6.94 -9.15
N ALA A 464 -29.04 8.28 -9.06
CA ALA A 464 -30.27 9.06 -9.00
C ALA A 464 -30.76 9.55 -10.38
N HIS A 465 -29.83 9.86 -11.31
CA HIS A 465 -30.10 10.66 -12.50
C HIS A 465 -29.40 10.18 -13.79
N ALA A 466 -28.89 8.94 -13.85
CA ALA A 466 -28.12 8.40 -14.98
C ALA A 466 -28.66 8.77 -16.37
N GLU A 467 -29.96 8.57 -16.62
CA GLU A 467 -30.60 8.81 -17.93
C GLU A 467 -30.54 10.28 -18.38
N LYS A 468 -30.43 11.22 -17.44
CA LYS A 468 -30.42 12.67 -17.72
C LYS A 468 -29.02 13.26 -17.76
N LEU A 469 -28.01 12.54 -17.28
CA LEU A 469 -26.64 13.02 -17.23
C LEU A 469 -25.97 12.90 -18.61
N PRO A 470 -25.55 14.03 -19.22
CA PRO A 470 -24.77 13.99 -20.46
C PRO A 470 -23.38 13.42 -20.19
N ARG A 471 -22.69 12.95 -21.24
CA ARG A 471 -21.27 12.58 -21.15
C ARG A 471 -20.47 13.82 -20.75
N PRO A 472 -19.74 13.81 -19.62
CA PRO A 472 -19.02 15.00 -19.16
C PRO A 472 -17.69 15.20 -19.91
N GLU A 473 -17.13 16.38 -19.74
CA GLU A 473 -15.75 16.69 -20.12
C GLU A 473 -14.82 16.43 -18.94
N ARG A 474 -13.69 15.75 -19.17
CA ARG A 474 -12.62 15.59 -18.17
C ARG A 474 -11.82 16.88 -18.07
N ILE A 475 -11.76 17.49 -16.90
CA ILE A 475 -11.00 18.71 -16.61
C ILE A 475 -9.79 18.35 -15.75
N VAL A 476 -8.61 18.82 -16.14
CA VAL A 476 -7.38 18.66 -15.35
C VAL A 476 -7.44 19.60 -14.14
N ARG A 477 -7.23 19.05 -12.95
CA ARG A 477 -7.04 19.78 -11.69
C ARG A 477 -5.55 19.91 -11.39
N MET A 478 -4.86 18.77 -11.36
CA MET A 478 -3.42 18.62 -11.09
C MET A 478 -2.84 17.59 -12.05
N ASN A 479 -1.56 17.72 -12.41
CA ASN A 479 -0.91 16.76 -13.31
C ASN A 479 -0.58 15.44 -12.60
N ASP A 480 -0.15 15.54 -11.35
CA ASP A 480 0.34 14.42 -10.56
C ASP A 480 -0.29 14.39 -9.17
N SER A 481 -0.52 13.17 -8.68
CA SER A 481 -0.88 12.89 -7.30
C SER A 481 -0.34 11.52 -6.89
N VAL A 482 -0.14 11.36 -5.58
CA VAL A 482 0.38 10.13 -4.96
C VAL A 482 -0.42 9.84 -3.71
N GLU A 483 -0.79 8.58 -3.53
CA GLU A 483 -1.38 8.03 -2.31
C GLU A 483 -0.39 7.06 -1.65
N ALA A 484 -0.23 7.17 -0.33
CA ALA A 484 0.47 6.22 0.51
C ALA A 484 -0.49 5.58 1.51
N ARG A 485 -0.58 4.25 1.52
CA ARG A 485 -1.42 3.52 2.48
C ARG A 485 -0.69 3.34 3.81
N LEU A 486 -1.07 4.15 4.80
CA LEU A 486 -0.59 4.01 6.16
C LEU A 486 -1.30 2.80 6.81
N ASN A 487 -0.53 1.73 7.05
CA ASN A 487 -1.02 0.47 7.58
C ASN A 487 -0.37 0.18 8.94
N ALA A 488 -1.09 -0.56 9.78
CA ALA A 488 -0.61 -1.19 10.99
C ALA A 488 0.25 -2.41 10.63
N THR A 489 1.49 -2.17 10.24
CA THR A 489 2.48 -3.21 9.87
C THR A 489 3.83 -2.90 10.51
N ASN A 490 4.65 -3.92 10.69
CA ASN A 490 6.01 -3.77 11.21
C ASN A 490 7.00 -3.30 10.11
N GLN A 491 8.27 -3.16 10.48
CA GLN A 491 9.35 -2.68 9.60
C GLN A 491 9.64 -3.61 8.40
N ALA A 492 9.17 -4.86 8.43
CA ALA A 492 9.22 -5.80 7.31
C ALA A 492 7.87 -5.92 6.57
N LEU A 493 6.95 -4.98 6.81
CA LEU A 493 5.60 -4.88 6.24
C LEU A 493 4.67 -6.06 6.56
N GLN A 494 4.92 -6.79 7.64
CA GLN A 494 3.98 -7.80 8.12
C GLN A 494 2.90 -7.15 8.99
N PRO A 495 1.62 -7.59 8.92
CA PRO A 495 0.53 -7.07 9.74
C PRO A 495 0.84 -7.07 11.24
N ASN A 496 0.52 -5.96 11.91
CA ASN A 496 0.66 -5.79 13.36
C ASN A 496 -0.71 -5.39 13.95
N ALA A 497 -1.41 -6.36 14.54
CA ALA A 497 -2.72 -6.14 15.12
C ALA A 497 -2.64 -5.74 16.61
N GLY A 498 -3.63 -4.95 17.07
CA GLY A 498 -3.86 -4.74 18.52
C GLY A 498 -3.22 -3.48 19.14
N GLY A 499 -2.51 -2.66 18.36
CA GLY A 499 -1.93 -1.39 18.83
C GLY A 499 -2.96 -0.32 19.20
N VAL A 500 -2.57 0.60 20.08
CA VAL A 500 -3.39 1.76 20.48
C VAL A 500 -2.71 3.04 20.05
N ILE A 501 -3.38 3.83 19.20
CA ILE A 501 -2.96 5.20 18.87
C ILE A 501 -3.37 6.11 20.03
N GLU A 502 -2.40 6.76 20.66
CA GLU A 502 -2.60 7.65 21.80
C GLU A 502 -2.36 9.13 21.48
N ALA A 503 -1.61 9.42 20.42
CA ALA A 503 -1.45 10.74 19.85
C ALA A 503 -1.14 10.64 18.36
N TRP A 504 -1.66 11.59 17.59
CA TRP A 504 -1.32 11.82 16.19
C TRP A 504 -1.25 13.33 15.98
N SER A 505 -0.23 13.81 15.27
CA SER A 505 -0.15 15.21 14.84
C SER A 505 -1.38 15.62 14.03
N ASP A 506 -1.81 16.87 14.26
CA ASP A 506 -2.77 17.55 13.41
C ASP A 506 -2.30 17.56 11.95
N ALA A 507 -3.26 17.56 11.02
CA ALA A 507 -2.97 17.78 9.62
C ALA A 507 -2.36 19.18 9.42
N SER A 508 -1.30 19.26 8.61
CA SER A 508 -0.63 20.50 8.21
C SER A 508 -1.30 21.15 7.00
N ASP A 509 -0.92 22.39 6.67
CA ASP A 509 -1.46 23.08 5.49
C ASP A 509 -1.15 22.31 4.21
N GLY A 510 -2.17 22.13 3.36
CA GLY A 510 -2.08 21.32 2.14
C GLY A 510 -2.02 19.80 2.36
N GLU A 511 -1.94 19.31 3.60
CA GLU A 511 -1.95 17.88 3.88
C GLU A 511 -3.34 17.27 3.62
N ILE A 512 -3.37 16.22 2.81
CA ILE A 512 -4.59 15.46 2.53
C ILE A 512 -4.45 14.10 3.20
N ARG A 513 -5.42 13.77 4.06
CA ARG A 513 -5.40 12.55 4.86
C ARG A 513 -6.82 12.01 4.99
N ASP A 514 -7.04 10.77 4.58
CA ASP A 514 -8.27 10.03 4.83
C ASP A 514 -8.05 8.99 5.92
N ASP A 515 -8.33 9.35 7.19
CA ASP A 515 -7.99 8.55 8.38
C ASP A 515 -9.21 8.04 9.17
N GLN A 516 -10.37 7.93 8.51
CA GLN A 516 -11.62 7.45 9.11
C GLN A 516 -12.12 8.32 10.29
N GLY A 517 -11.54 9.49 10.53
CA GLY A 517 -11.83 10.33 11.69
C GLY A 517 -11.05 9.96 12.95
N ILE A 518 -9.94 9.22 12.83
CA ILE A 518 -9.06 8.88 13.95
C ILE A 518 -8.41 10.15 14.53
N SER A 519 -7.90 11.05 13.67
CA SER A 519 -7.22 12.28 14.09
C SER A 519 -8.12 13.30 14.78
N LEU A 520 -9.44 13.20 14.59
CA LEU A 520 -10.38 14.15 15.16
C LEU A 520 -10.27 14.22 16.68
N HIS A 521 -10.11 15.44 17.17
CA HIS A 521 -10.12 15.75 18.59
C HIS A 521 -11.56 15.84 19.12
N ASN A 522 -11.71 15.65 20.44
CA ASN A 522 -12.98 15.89 21.09
C ASN A 522 -13.36 17.38 20.92
N PRO A 523 -14.55 17.71 20.37
CA PRO A 523 -14.90 19.09 20.05
C PRO A 523 -15.10 19.99 21.29
N ASP A 524 -15.34 19.41 22.47
CA ASP A 524 -15.54 20.16 23.72
C ASP A 524 -14.23 20.41 24.49
N THR A 525 -13.30 19.44 24.45
CA THR A 525 -12.06 19.48 25.25
C THR A 525 -10.79 19.69 24.43
N ASP A 526 -10.88 19.56 23.10
CA ASP A 526 -9.76 19.57 22.17
C ASP A 526 -8.67 18.52 22.48
N VAL A 527 -9.08 17.41 23.09
CA VAL A 527 -8.17 16.29 23.44
C VAL A 527 -8.29 15.19 22.38
N PHE A 528 -7.13 14.68 21.93
CA PHE A 528 -7.04 13.52 21.05
C PHE A 528 -7.76 12.29 21.64
N MET A 529 -8.62 11.66 20.84
CA MET A 529 -9.40 10.50 21.25
C MET A 529 -8.69 9.21 20.87
N LYS A 530 -8.08 8.57 21.86
CA LYS A 530 -7.37 7.29 21.71
C LYS A 530 -8.16 6.28 20.89
N TYR A 531 -7.48 5.56 20.01
CA TYR A 531 -8.08 4.56 19.13
C TYR A 531 -7.34 3.23 19.21
N THR A 532 -8.09 2.15 19.43
CA THR A 532 -7.56 0.78 19.43
C THR A 532 -7.75 0.17 18.04
N LEU A 533 -6.66 -0.32 17.44
CA LEU A 533 -6.70 -1.01 16.16
C LEU A 533 -7.34 -2.39 16.34
N ALA A 534 -8.52 -2.57 15.74
CA ALA A 534 -9.37 -3.74 15.97
C ALA A 534 -8.74 -5.07 15.53
N GLY A 535 -7.77 -5.10 14.60
CA GLY A 535 -7.14 -6.35 14.13
C GLY A 535 -8.10 -7.37 13.48
N ALA A 536 -9.39 -7.04 13.36
CA ALA A 536 -10.46 -7.88 12.82
C ALA A 536 -10.59 -7.80 11.29
N TYR A 537 -10.04 -6.72 10.73
CA TYR A 537 -10.15 -6.31 9.34
C TYR A 537 -8.75 -5.92 8.83
N ASP A 538 -8.71 -5.27 7.68
CA ASP A 538 -7.48 -4.76 7.08
C ASP A 538 -6.67 -3.89 8.05
N SER A 539 -5.35 -3.84 7.79
CA SER A 539 -4.41 -3.06 8.59
C SER A 539 -4.44 -1.56 8.25
N ASN A 540 -5.30 -1.10 7.34
CA ASN A 540 -5.33 0.30 6.91
C ASN A 540 -5.76 1.23 8.06
N ILE A 541 -4.87 2.17 8.39
CA ILE A 541 -5.10 3.24 9.36
C ILE A 541 -5.61 4.47 8.61
N ALA A 542 -4.90 4.88 7.55
CA ALA A 542 -5.25 6.03 6.74
C ALA A 542 -4.65 5.97 5.33
N LEU A 543 -5.13 6.87 4.49
CA LEU A 543 -4.52 7.21 3.20
C LEU A 543 -3.89 8.59 3.34
N LEU A 544 -2.60 8.72 3.02
CA LEU A 544 -1.91 10.01 2.94
C LEU A 544 -1.80 10.37 1.46
N LEU A 545 -2.23 11.58 1.10
CA LEU A 545 -2.29 12.00 -0.29
C LEU A 545 -1.59 13.32 -0.52
N THR A 546 -1.02 13.45 -1.71
CA THR A 546 -0.38 14.69 -2.15
C THR A 546 -0.67 14.96 -3.62
N VAL A 547 -0.50 16.22 -4.01
CA VAL A 547 -0.67 16.69 -5.38
C VAL A 547 0.48 17.59 -5.80
N GLY A 548 0.80 17.57 -7.09
CA GLY A 548 1.84 18.42 -7.64
C GLY A 548 1.67 18.75 -9.11
N GLU A 549 2.35 19.82 -9.50
CA GLU A 549 2.49 20.22 -10.90
C GLU A 549 3.42 19.26 -11.67
N THR A 550 4.37 18.66 -10.94
CA THR A 550 5.27 17.60 -11.41
C THR A 550 5.22 16.42 -10.45
N ARG A 551 5.67 15.26 -10.94
CA ARG A 551 5.85 14.08 -10.10
C ARG A 551 6.87 14.29 -8.98
N LEU A 552 7.90 15.10 -9.20
CA LEU A 552 8.86 15.43 -8.14
C LEU A 552 8.19 16.22 -7.01
N ASP A 553 7.44 17.28 -7.36
CA ASP A 553 6.72 18.13 -6.40
C ASP A 553 5.76 17.33 -5.50
N THR A 554 5.01 16.38 -6.07
CA THR A 554 4.12 15.53 -5.25
C THR A 554 4.90 14.57 -4.35
N TYR A 555 6.04 14.02 -4.79
CA TYR A 555 6.87 13.15 -3.95
C TYR A 555 7.55 13.94 -2.82
N GLU A 556 8.05 15.15 -3.09
CA GLU A 556 8.64 16.04 -2.07
C GLU A 556 7.60 16.45 -1.02
N LYS A 557 6.38 16.82 -1.45
CA LYS A 557 5.26 17.06 -0.52
C LYS A 557 4.90 15.83 0.29
N MET A 558 4.94 14.63 -0.31
CA MET A 558 4.66 13.38 0.40
C MET A 558 5.73 13.12 1.46
N ALA A 559 7.00 13.30 1.10
CA ALA A 559 8.11 13.22 2.04
C ALA A 559 7.90 14.20 3.20
N GLU A 560 7.56 15.46 2.92
CA GLU A 560 7.33 16.48 3.94
C GLU A 560 6.13 16.15 4.85
N ALA A 561 5.00 15.73 4.29
CA ALA A 561 3.82 15.33 5.07
C ALA A 561 4.13 14.15 5.99
N ILE A 562 4.86 13.14 5.51
CA ILE A 562 5.30 12.00 6.31
C ILE A 562 6.32 12.43 7.38
N ARG A 563 7.28 13.29 7.03
CA ARG A 563 8.30 13.84 7.95
C ARG A 563 7.63 14.55 9.14
N LEU A 564 6.61 15.37 8.86
CA LEU A 564 5.86 16.11 9.88
C LEU A 564 4.90 15.23 10.68
N THR A 565 4.50 14.06 10.15
CA THR A 565 3.59 13.15 10.83
C THR A 565 4.21 12.55 12.08
N ARG A 566 3.61 12.81 13.24
CA ARG A 566 4.02 12.24 14.53
C ARG A 566 2.90 11.39 15.10
N MET A 567 3.11 10.08 15.14
CA MET A 567 2.16 9.13 15.68
C MET A 567 2.79 8.36 16.85
N ARG A 568 2.08 8.26 17.97
CA ARG A 568 2.55 7.58 19.18
C ARG A 568 1.47 6.72 19.78
N GLY A 569 1.88 5.58 20.31
CA GLY A 569 0.96 4.58 20.82
C GLY A 569 1.61 3.53 21.68
N ARG A 570 0.78 2.64 22.21
CA ARG A 570 1.21 1.40 22.86
C ARG A 570 1.07 0.25 21.88
N ASP A 571 2.09 -0.59 21.78
CA ASP A 571 2.16 -1.73 20.85
C ASP A 571 1.78 -1.33 19.42
N LEU A 572 2.20 -0.13 19.00
CA LEU A 572 1.87 0.45 17.71
C LEU A 572 3.08 0.29 16.78
N ALA A 573 2.91 -0.47 15.71
CA ALA A 573 3.83 -0.50 14.58
C ALA A 573 3.09 -0.07 13.31
N THR A 574 3.74 0.79 12.52
CA THR A 574 3.20 1.27 11.24
C THR A 574 4.28 1.29 10.16
N ASN A 575 3.86 1.32 8.89
CA ASN A 575 4.77 1.50 7.74
C ASN A 575 5.09 2.97 7.41
N LEU A 576 4.94 3.91 8.36
CA LEU A 576 5.20 5.33 8.12
C LEU A 576 6.66 5.58 7.70
N GLU A 577 7.60 5.01 8.45
CA GLU A 577 9.04 5.13 8.19
C GLU A 577 9.43 4.46 6.87
N PHE A 578 8.80 3.33 6.53
CA PHE A 578 8.95 2.66 5.24
C PHE A 578 8.58 3.58 4.09
N HIS A 579 7.42 4.25 4.17
CA HIS A 579 6.98 5.17 3.13
C HIS A 579 7.92 6.37 3.00
N TYR A 580 8.42 6.92 4.12
CA TYR A 580 9.41 8.00 4.07
C TYR A 580 10.69 7.58 3.35
N GLY A 581 11.22 6.39 3.67
CA GLY A 581 12.38 5.83 3.00
C GLY A 581 12.15 5.59 1.50
N LEU A 582 11.02 4.99 1.16
CA LEU A 582 10.67 4.62 -0.22
C LEU A 582 10.48 5.87 -1.10
N VAL A 583 9.74 6.87 -0.63
CA VAL A 583 9.51 8.13 -1.35
C VAL A 583 10.83 8.86 -1.60
N ASN A 584 11.67 8.99 -0.57
CA ASN A 584 13.00 9.60 -0.71
C ASN A 584 13.94 8.77 -1.60
N TRP A 585 13.79 7.44 -1.64
CA TRP A 585 14.52 6.61 -2.59
C TRP A 585 14.18 6.94 -4.04
N PHE A 586 12.89 7.14 -4.36
CA PHE A 586 12.49 7.58 -5.70
C PHE A 586 12.96 9.00 -6.03
N ILE A 587 12.90 9.93 -5.06
CA ILE A 587 13.41 11.30 -5.21
C ILE A 587 14.91 11.28 -5.57
N GLY A 588 15.72 10.54 -4.80
CA GLY A 588 17.16 10.45 -5.03
C GLY A 588 17.60 9.56 -6.21
N GLN A 589 16.66 8.96 -6.94
CA GLN A 589 16.96 8.10 -8.10
C GLN A 589 16.35 8.66 -9.38
N ASN A 590 15.05 8.42 -9.57
CA ASN A 590 14.26 8.97 -10.66
C ASN A 590 12.77 8.73 -10.35
N ILE A 591 12.01 9.80 -10.17
CA ILE A 591 10.57 9.74 -9.86
C ILE A 591 9.71 9.15 -11.00
N ASN A 592 10.24 9.03 -12.22
CA ASN A 592 9.58 8.41 -13.37
C ASN A 592 9.90 6.91 -13.51
N ALA A 593 10.58 6.33 -12.54
CA ALA A 593 10.91 4.91 -12.52
C ALA A 593 9.66 4.03 -12.71
N ARG A 594 9.89 2.85 -13.27
CA ARG A 594 8.85 1.87 -13.63
C ARG A 594 9.01 0.63 -12.77
N PRO A 595 8.62 0.70 -11.48
CA PRO A 595 8.72 -0.44 -10.59
C PRO A 595 7.85 -1.59 -11.13
N THR A 596 8.29 -2.81 -10.91
CA THR A 596 7.46 -4.00 -11.10
C THR A 596 6.88 -4.43 -9.76
N THR A 597 5.88 -5.31 -9.79
CA THR A 597 5.26 -5.89 -8.59
C THR A 597 6.21 -6.70 -7.71
N ARG A 598 7.45 -6.93 -8.16
CA ARG A 598 8.51 -7.63 -7.42
C ARG A 598 9.45 -6.70 -6.66
N PHE A 599 9.34 -5.37 -6.81
CA PHE A 599 10.36 -4.42 -6.32
C PHE A 599 10.48 -4.32 -4.80
N ILE A 600 9.36 -4.39 -4.07
CA ILE A 600 9.35 -4.09 -2.62
C ILE A 600 10.25 -5.05 -1.82
N VAL A 601 10.25 -6.35 -2.13
CA VAL A 601 11.02 -7.34 -1.36
C VAL A 601 12.55 -7.13 -1.52
N PRO A 602 13.11 -6.95 -2.73
CA PRO A 602 14.49 -6.53 -2.91
C PRO A 602 14.83 -5.20 -2.24
N TYR A 603 13.92 -4.21 -2.27
CA TYR A 603 14.12 -2.94 -1.56
C TYR A 603 14.24 -3.17 -0.04
N LEU A 604 13.30 -3.91 0.57
CA LEU A 604 13.36 -4.27 1.99
C LEU A 604 14.63 -5.06 2.33
N THR A 605 15.12 -5.89 1.41
CA THR A 605 16.36 -6.66 1.61
C THR A 605 17.58 -5.75 1.66
N ALA A 606 17.67 -4.76 0.76
CA ALA A 606 18.72 -3.75 0.81
C ALA A 606 18.66 -2.91 2.10
N VAL A 607 17.45 -2.54 2.55
CA VAL A 607 17.25 -1.84 3.82
C VAL A 607 17.64 -2.71 5.03
N GLY A 608 17.36 -4.02 4.98
CA GLY A 608 17.78 -4.95 6.02
C GLY A 608 19.29 -5.12 6.10
N GLU A 609 20.02 -5.07 4.98
CA GLU A 609 21.49 -5.06 4.98
C GLU A 609 22.04 -3.77 5.59
N LEU A 610 21.43 -2.62 5.30
CA LEU A 610 21.77 -1.35 5.97
C LEU A 610 21.58 -1.49 7.49
N LYS A 611 20.44 -2.06 7.93
CA LYS A 611 20.18 -2.29 9.35
C LYS A 611 21.19 -3.23 10.00
N GLN A 612 21.52 -4.33 9.32
CA GLN A 612 22.50 -5.29 9.80
C GLN A 612 23.84 -4.61 10.03
N GLN A 613 24.28 -3.79 9.08
CA GLN A 613 25.56 -3.11 9.20
C GLN A 613 25.54 -2.00 10.27
N ALA A 614 24.43 -1.24 10.36
CA ALA A 614 24.25 -0.23 11.40
C ALA A 614 24.31 -0.84 12.82
N ASN A 615 23.72 -2.03 13.01
CA ASN A 615 23.75 -2.75 14.30
C ASN A 615 25.18 -3.15 14.73
N ASP A 616 26.09 -3.27 13.76
CA ASP A 616 27.48 -3.65 13.98
C ASP A 616 28.41 -2.46 14.20
N LEU A 617 27.92 -1.22 14.18
CA LEU A 617 28.75 -0.04 14.41
C LEU A 617 28.61 0.50 15.84
N ASP A 618 29.67 1.10 16.37
CA ASP A 618 29.68 1.81 17.65
C ASP A 618 30.04 3.28 17.42
N LEU A 619 29.01 4.13 17.36
CA LEU A 619 29.14 5.56 17.09
C LEU A 619 30.01 6.28 18.13
N THR A 620 29.83 5.96 19.41
CA THR A 620 30.59 6.60 20.49
C THR A 620 32.07 6.21 20.42
N HIS A 621 32.36 4.94 20.15
CA HIS A 621 33.73 4.49 19.94
C HIS A 621 34.36 5.16 18.70
N ALA A 622 33.64 5.21 17.58
CA ALA A 622 34.10 5.86 16.35
C ALA A 622 34.46 7.34 16.59
N TYR A 623 33.56 8.08 17.26
CA TYR A 623 33.79 9.50 17.57
C TYR A 623 35.00 9.71 18.51
N ALA A 624 35.16 8.84 19.50
CA ALA A 624 36.29 8.90 20.41
C ALA A 624 37.64 8.66 19.69
N GLU A 625 37.72 7.72 18.75
CA GLU A 625 38.93 7.49 17.95
C GLU A 625 39.22 8.64 16.97
N LEU A 626 38.18 9.24 16.38
CA LEU A 626 38.32 10.45 15.58
C LEU A 626 38.87 11.61 16.41
N GLY A 627 38.34 11.83 17.61
CA GLY A 627 38.83 12.84 18.53
C GLY A 627 40.30 12.60 18.91
N LYS A 628 40.71 11.35 19.19
CA LYS A 628 42.12 11.01 19.46
C LYS A 628 43.03 11.33 18.28
N THR A 629 42.56 11.03 17.06
CA THR A 629 43.30 11.29 15.82
C THR A 629 43.46 12.79 15.59
N ALA A 630 42.38 13.57 15.73
CA ALA A 630 42.39 15.03 15.61
C ALA A 630 43.29 15.73 16.65
N LEU A 631 43.39 15.17 17.86
CA LEU A 631 44.24 15.69 18.93
C LEU A 631 45.71 15.21 18.84
N SER A 632 46.03 14.33 17.89
CA SER A 632 47.38 13.77 17.73
C SER A 632 48.35 14.86 17.23
N GLY A 633 49.49 14.99 17.89
CA GLY A 633 50.51 15.99 17.54
C GLY A 633 50.25 17.42 18.04
N LEU A 634 49.09 17.70 18.66
CA LEU A 634 48.79 18.98 19.31
C LEU A 634 49.22 18.97 20.79
N GLU A 635 49.65 20.13 21.30
CA GLU A 635 50.08 20.34 22.70
C GLU A 635 49.50 21.64 23.28
N GLY A 636 49.53 21.78 24.61
CA GLY A 636 49.16 23.02 25.30
C GLY A 636 47.70 23.46 25.10
N ASP A 637 47.51 24.77 24.98
CA ASP A 637 46.18 25.41 24.92
C ASP A 637 45.40 25.04 23.65
N GLU A 638 46.09 24.83 22.52
CA GLU A 638 45.47 24.41 21.25
C GLU A 638 44.80 23.02 21.40
N LYS A 639 45.51 22.07 22.03
CA LYS A 639 44.95 20.75 22.32
C LYS A 639 43.75 20.82 23.25
N ALA A 640 43.82 21.66 24.29
CA ALA A 640 42.73 21.82 25.25
C ALA A 640 41.48 22.41 24.61
N ALA A 641 41.64 23.45 23.78
CA ALA A 641 40.54 24.10 23.07
C ALA A 641 39.87 23.16 22.05
N LEU A 642 40.65 22.40 21.28
CA LEU A 642 40.08 21.42 20.34
C LEU A 642 39.37 20.27 21.06
N ALA A 643 39.91 19.79 22.18
CA ALA A 643 39.26 18.75 22.98
C ALA A 643 37.91 19.22 23.55
N GLU A 644 37.84 20.45 24.06
CA GLU A 644 36.59 21.06 24.51
C GLU A 644 35.60 21.22 23.34
N THR A 645 36.07 21.66 22.16
CA THR A 645 35.24 21.80 20.95
C THR A 645 34.63 20.46 20.53
N LEU A 646 35.42 19.39 20.50
CA LEU A 646 34.94 18.04 20.20
C LEU A 646 33.90 17.59 21.23
N GLN A 647 34.15 17.82 22.52
CA GLN A 647 33.19 17.46 23.56
C GLN A 647 31.86 18.20 23.42
N LEU A 648 31.88 19.51 23.10
CA LEU A 648 30.67 20.31 22.91
C LEU A 648 29.85 19.89 21.69
N LYS A 649 30.49 19.29 20.68
CA LYS A 649 29.83 18.87 19.42
C LYS A 649 29.40 17.41 19.42
N GLU A 650 29.71 16.64 20.46
CA GLU A 650 29.38 15.21 20.53
C GLU A 650 27.88 14.98 20.37
N THR A 651 27.04 15.71 21.10
CA THR A 651 25.58 15.59 21.02
C THR A 651 25.01 16.11 19.71
N LEU A 652 25.53 17.24 19.22
CA LEU A 652 25.20 17.82 17.93
C LEU A 652 25.39 16.82 16.78
N LEU A 653 26.45 16.03 16.80
CA LEU A 653 26.78 15.08 15.72
C LEU A 653 26.16 13.69 15.93
N LEU A 654 26.24 13.14 17.14
CA LEU A 654 25.87 11.73 17.36
C LEU A 654 24.36 11.49 17.47
N ARG A 655 23.58 12.48 17.92
CA ARG A 655 22.12 12.32 18.06
C ARG A 655 21.39 12.06 16.73
N PRO A 656 21.58 12.87 15.66
CA PRO A 656 20.94 12.60 14.37
C PRO A 656 21.45 11.29 13.76
N LEU A 657 22.75 10.98 13.89
CA LEU A 657 23.32 9.71 13.42
C LEU A 657 22.72 8.50 14.12
N SER A 658 22.55 8.54 15.45
CA SER A 658 21.91 7.44 16.21
C SER A 658 20.51 7.16 15.68
N ARG A 659 19.71 8.21 15.42
CA ARG A 659 18.36 8.07 14.86
C ARG A 659 18.35 7.43 13.48
N LEU A 660 19.26 7.83 12.59
CA LEU A 660 19.40 7.21 11.28
C LEU A 660 19.79 5.73 11.40
N LEU A 661 20.76 5.38 12.24
CA LEU A 661 21.19 3.98 12.42
C LEU A 661 20.13 3.10 13.12
N GLU A 662 19.27 3.71 13.93
CA GLU A 662 18.14 3.03 14.58
C GLU A 662 16.99 2.75 13.60
N GLU A 663 16.70 3.67 12.69
CA GLU A 663 15.57 3.59 11.74
C GLU A 663 16.03 3.35 10.29
N PRO A 664 16.07 2.08 9.83
CA PRO A 664 16.77 1.74 8.58
C PRO A 664 16.06 2.25 7.32
N HIS A 665 14.73 2.38 7.32
CA HIS A 665 14.02 3.03 6.19
C HIS A 665 14.32 4.52 6.11
N ILE A 666 14.49 5.20 7.25
CA ILE A 666 14.85 6.62 7.27
C ILE A 666 16.29 6.78 6.76
N LEU A 667 17.20 5.88 7.16
CA LEU A 667 18.57 5.82 6.63
C LEU A 667 18.60 5.60 5.13
N SER A 668 17.80 4.67 4.58
CA SER A 668 17.77 4.44 3.13
C SER A 668 17.29 5.68 2.36
N GLY A 669 16.30 6.40 2.89
CA GLY A 669 15.84 7.67 2.32
C GLY A 669 16.94 8.74 2.35
N TRP A 670 17.60 8.92 3.51
CA TRP A 670 18.69 9.89 3.66
C TRP A 670 19.85 9.61 2.70
N LEU A 671 20.26 8.34 2.58
CA LEU A 671 21.35 7.91 1.69
C LEU A 671 21.00 8.15 0.21
N SER A 672 19.72 8.05 -0.15
CA SER A 672 19.28 8.27 -1.52
C SER A 672 19.33 9.73 -1.93
N ILE A 673 18.79 10.64 -1.11
CA ILE A 673 18.73 12.07 -1.47
C ILE A 673 20.09 12.78 -1.33
N ASN A 674 20.99 12.28 -0.46
CA ASN A 674 22.30 12.88 -0.21
C ASN A 674 23.46 12.17 -0.93
N ARG A 675 23.16 11.31 -1.93
CA ARG A 675 24.18 10.53 -2.64
C ARG A 675 25.24 11.39 -3.31
N ASP A 676 24.84 12.54 -3.84
CA ASP A 676 25.72 13.43 -4.60
C ASP A 676 26.52 14.39 -3.70
N CYS A 677 26.24 14.41 -2.39
CA CYS A 677 26.97 15.22 -1.41
C CYS A 677 28.40 14.68 -1.14
N TYR A 678 28.75 13.50 -1.66
CA TYR A 678 30.07 12.90 -1.50
C TYR A 678 30.48 12.00 -2.67
N THR A 679 31.77 11.74 -2.79
CA THR A 679 32.38 10.81 -3.74
C THR A 679 33.38 9.88 -3.06
N LEU A 680 33.60 8.71 -3.64
CA LEU A 680 34.68 7.82 -3.22
C LEU A 680 35.90 8.01 -4.12
N ILE A 681 37.03 8.39 -3.53
CA ILE A 681 38.31 8.56 -4.21
C ILE A 681 39.32 7.62 -3.52
N ASP A 682 39.86 6.64 -4.25
CA ASP A 682 40.81 5.64 -3.73
C ASP A 682 40.31 4.90 -2.46
N GLY A 683 39.00 4.68 -2.35
CA GLY A 683 38.37 4.01 -1.21
C GLY A 683 38.16 4.92 0.02
N LYS A 684 38.42 6.23 -0.12
CA LYS A 684 38.16 7.25 0.90
C LYS A 684 36.94 8.08 0.54
N ILE A 685 36.21 8.55 1.55
CA ILE A 685 35.05 9.41 1.37
C ILE A 685 35.50 10.86 1.29
N CYS A 686 35.12 11.55 0.22
CA CYS A 686 35.38 12.96 0.00
C CYS A 686 34.04 13.69 -0.12
N TRP A 687 33.85 14.75 0.67
CA TRP A 687 32.63 15.56 0.62
C TRP A 687 32.66 16.51 -0.58
N ASN A 688 31.56 16.54 -1.32
CA ASN A 688 31.32 17.49 -2.41
C ASN A 688 30.60 18.76 -1.89
N GLU A 689 30.00 18.66 -0.70
CA GLU A 689 29.28 19.73 -0.03
C GLU A 689 29.79 19.93 1.41
N ASN A 690 29.47 21.07 2.01
CA ASN A 690 29.88 21.37 3.37
C ASN A 690 29.20 20.40 4.38
N PRO A 691 29.96 19.60 5.15
CA PRO A 691 29.39 18.65 6.11
C PRO A 691 28.48 19.30 7.17
N ILE A 692 28.66 20.59 7.44
CA ILE A 692 27.84 21.34 8.40
C ILE A 692 26.48 21.74 7.82
N GLU A 693 26.42 22.05 6.53
CA GLU A 693 25.14 22.29 5.84
C GLU A 693 24.36 20.97 5.74
N LEU A 694 25.02 19.89 5.34
CA LEU A 694 24.44 18.55 5.34
C LEU A 694 23.94 18.12 6.73
N LEU A 695 24.65 18.49 7.80
CA LEU A 695 24.19 18.23 9.17
C LEU A 695 22.89 18.99 9.48
N ALA A 696 22.77 20.26 9.07
CA ALA A 696 21.55 21.03 9.24
C ALA A 696 20.37 20.39 8.49
N ASP A 697 20.59 19.99 7.24
CA ASP A 697 19.61 19.28 6.43
C ASP A 697 19.24 17.94 7.04
N THR A 698 20.19 17.26 7.69
CA THR A 698 19.93 16.01 8.42
C THR A 698 19.00 16.23 9.63
N TYR A 699 19.19 17.32 10.38
CA TYR A 699 18.27 17.68 11.47
C TYR A 699 16.87 17.97 10.94
N HIS A 700 16.78 18.69 9.82
CA HIS A 700 15.52 18.94 9.15
C HIS A 700 14.86 17.63 8.71
N PHE A 701 15.59 16.78 7.97
CA PHE A 701 15.15 15.49 7.45
C PHE A 701 14.60 14.55 8.54
N LEU A 702 15.12 14.63 9.77
CA LEU A 702 14.68 13.83 10.92
C LEU A 702 13.52 14.45 11.71
N ASN A 703 12.93 15.55 11.23
CA ASN A 703 11.93 16.35 11.95
C ASN A 703 12.43 16.80 13.33
N MET A 704 13.68 17.26 13.37
CA MET A 704 14.36 17.71 14.58
C MET A 704 14.70 19.21 14.56
N ASP A 705 14.00 20.00 13.73
CA ASP A 705 14.14 21.45 13.67
C ASP A 705 13.99 22.10 15.06
N PHE A 706 14.76 23.16 15.32
CA PHE A 706 14.64 23.91 16.57
C PHE A 706 13.34 24.73 16.57
N VAL A 707 12.50 24.53 17.60
CA VAL A 707 11.28 25.31 17.79
C VAL A 707 11.34 26.04 19.12
N ALA A 708 11.22 27.36 19.10
CA ALA A 708 11.18 28.17 20.32
C ALA A 708 9.75 28.24 20.91
N GLY A 709 9.62 28.30 22.24
CA GLY A 709 8.33 28.52 22.92
C GLY A 709 7.63 27.24 23.37
N ASP A 710 6.35 27.06 22.99
CA ASP A 710 5.55 25.83 23.19
C ASP A 710 6.09 24.71 22.29
N ALA A 711 7.34 24.34 22.55
CA ALA A 711 8.13 23.45 21.74
C ALA A 711 7.71 21.99 21.96
N PRO A 712 7.87 21.13 20.93
CA PRO A 712 7.83 19.70 21.16
C PRO A 712 8.88 19.29 22.23
N PRO A 713 8.72 18.13 22.88
CA PRO A 713 9.67 17.68 23.90
C PRO A 713 11.10 17.72 23.38
N ALA A 714 12.08 18.12 24.20
CA ALA A 714 13.49 18.25 23.81
C ALA A 714 14.10 16.97 23.18
N ALA A 715 13.49 15.81 23.42
CA ALA A 715 13.86 14.57 22.75
C ALA A 715 13.59 14.59 21.23
N ALA A 716 12.63 15.40 20.77
CA ALA A 716 12.10 15.47 19.41
C ALA A 716 12.58 16.70 18.61
N MET A 717 13.59 17.42 19.10
CA MET A 717 14.26 18.50 18.37
C MET A 717 15.75 18.57 18.73
N ILE A 718 16.51 19.32 17.93
CA ILE A 718 17.87 19.76 18.28
C ILE A 718 17.84 20.54 19.60
N TRP A 719 18.87 20.37 20.43
CA TRP A 719 18.96 21.10 21.69
C TRP A 719 19.39 22.53 21.45
N ASP A 720 19.03 23.42 22.37
CA ASP A 720 19.30 24.86 22.28
C ASP A 720 20.79 25.19 22.08
N HIS A 721 21.67 24.55 22.85
CA HIS A 721 23.12 24.72 22.75
C HIS A 721 23.70 24.09 21.47
N ASP A 722 23.23 22.90 21.09
CA ASP A 722 23.61 22.25 19.82
C ASP A 722 23.20 23.15 18.63
N ASN A 723 21.99 23.69 18.68
CA ASN A 723 21.46 24.61 17.67
C ASN A 723 22.25 25.90 17.61
N ALA A 724 22.64 26.48 18.76
CA ALA A 724 23.47 27.68 18.77
C ALA A 724 24.81 27.43 18.04
N ILE A 725 25.47 26.30 18.32
CA ILE A 725 26.72 25.91 17.65
C ILE A 725 26.49 25.73 16.13
N LEU A 726 25.40 25.05 15.74
CA LEU A 726 25.08 24.81 14.34
C LEU A 726 24.80 26.13 13.59
N GLN A 727 23.98 27.02 14.17
CA GLN A 727 23.65 28.30 13.55
C GLN A 727 24.86 29.23 13.45
N ASP A 728 25.74 29.25 14.46
CA ASP A 728 27.00 30.01 14.40
C ASP A 728 27.90 29.48 13.27
N ALA A 729 27.97 28.16 13.07
CA ALA A 729 28.73 27.55 12.00
C ALA A 729 28.14 27.88 10.61
N LEU A 730 26.81 27.77 10.46
CA LEU A 730 26.13 28.12 9.21
C LEU A 730 26.31 29.61 8.86
N ALA A 731 26.19 30.50 9.84
CA ALA A 731 26.43 31.93 9.65
C ALA A 731 27.87 32.22 9.24
N PHE A 732 28.84 31.53 9.84
CA PHE A 732 30.25 31.62 9.46
C PHE A 732 30.48 31.23 7.99
N TYR A 733 29.94 30.09 7.54
CA TYR A 733 30.13 29.66 6.15
C TYR A 733 29.39 30.53 5.14
N ALA A 734 28.18 31.00 5.47
CA ALA A 734 27.44 31.93 4.62
C ALA A 734 28.23 33.24 4.40
N GLU A 735 28.76 33.83 5.48
CA GLU A 735 29.57 35.05 5.38
C GLU A 735 30.91 34.80 4.67
N LEU A 736 31.54 33.64 4.91
CA LEU A 736 32.81 33.31 4.29
C LEU A 736 32.67 33.12 2.77
N ASN A 737 31.64 32.40 2.32
CA ASN A 737 31.34 32.23 0.89
C ASN A 737 31.10 33.59 0.21
N GLU A 738 30.33 34.49 0.83
CA GLU A 738 30.09 35.83 0.30
C GLU A 738 31.39 36.64 0.16
N ARG A 739 32.29 36.55 1.15
CA ARG A 739 33.55 37.31 1.15
C ARG A 739 34.60 36.76 0.19
N LEU A 740 34.62 35.44 -0.02
CA LEU A 740 35.60 34.77 -0.88
C LEU A 740 35.13 34.59 -2.33
N ASP A 741 33.84 34.84 -2.61
CA ASP A 741 33.23 34.64 -3.94
C ASP A 741 33.42 33.20 -4.43
N THR A 742 33.28 32.23 -3.51
CA THR A 742 33.41 30.80 -3.80
C THR A 742 32.06 30.21 -4.18
N GLY A 743 32.02 29.45 -5.27
CA GLY A 743 30.80 28.88 -5.85
C GLY A 743 30.45 27.49 -5.33
N ASP A 744 31.42 26.75 -4.80
CA ASP A 744 31.22 25.42 -4.23
C ASP A 744 32.17 25.10 -3.06
N TRP A 745 31.92 23.97 -2.40
CA TRP A 745 32.70 23.52 -1.25
C TRP A 745 34.17 23.23 -1.56
N MET A 746 34.48 22.71 -2.75
CA MET A 746 35.86 22.40 -3.15
C MET A 746 36.67 23.69 -3.37
N GLU A 747 36.06 24.70 -4.00
CA GLU A 747 36.66 26.03 -4.14
C GLU A 747 36.92 26.68 -2.78
N LEU A 748 35.96 26.56 -1.85
CA LEU A 748 36.11 27.07 -0.50
C LEU A 748 37.25 26.37 0.27
N CYS A 749 37.33 25.04 0.18
CA CYS A 749 38.43 24.27 0.79
C CYS A 749 39.78 24.67 0.20
N ALA A 750 39.89 24.81 -1.12
CA ALA A 750 41.11 25.23 -1.78
C ALA A 750 41.55 26.64 -1.34
N ALA A 751 40.60 27.56 -1.12
CA ALA A 751 40.88 28.87 -0.56
C ALA A 751 41.40 28.77 0.88
N LEU A 752 40.73 27.98 1.74
CA LEU A 752 41.09 27.79 3.15
C LEU A 752 42.43 27.07 3.37
N ASP A 753 42.85 26.23 2.43
CA ASP A 753 44.15 25.56 2.43
C ASP A 753 45.32 26.50 2.09
N ALA A 754 45.04 27.69 1.53
CA ALA A 754 46.07 28.67 1.23
C ALA A 754 46.64 29.34 2.49
N ASP A 755 47.96 29.49 2.54
CA ASP A 755 48.65 30.23 3.60
C ASP A 755 48.53 31.75 3.43
N GLU A 756 48.43 32.23 2.19
CA GLU A 756 48.31 33.67 1.90
C GLU A 756 46.86 34.15 2.09
N PRO A 757 46.66 35.32 2.74
CA PRO A 757 45.33 35.85 2.95
C PRO A 757 44.71 36.32 1.62
N PRO A 758 43.40 36.05 1.41
CA PRO A 758 42.68 36.54 0.24
C PRO A 758 42.52 38.07 0.28
N ALA A 759 42.23 38.65 -0.89
CA ALA A 759 42.09 40.10 -1.02
C ALA A 759 40.99 40.64 -0.08
N GLY A 760 41.34 41.64 0.74
CA GLY A 760 40.40 42.24 1.71
C GLY A 760 40.47 41.66 3.13
N MET A 761 41.30 40.64 3.37
CA MET A 761 41.62 40.14 4.71
C MET A 761 43.10 40.34 5.04
N ASP A 762 43.41 40.63 6.31
CA ASP A 762 44.79 40.63 6.79
C ASP A 762 45.20 39.24 7.31
N GLU A 763 46.50 39.03 7.54
CA GLU A 763 47.05 37.74 8.02
C GLU A 763 46.43 37.30 9.36
N ALA A 764 46.10 38.24 10.25
CA ALA A 764 45.57 37.93 11.56
C ALA A 764 44.12 37.45 11.49
N LEU A 765 43.29 38.12 10.68
CA LEU A 765 41.92 37.69 10.40
C LEU A 765 41.90 36.37 9.65
N TRP A 766 42.77 36.19 8.65
CA TRP A 766 42.83 34.94 7.89
C TRP A 766 43.22 33.73 8.75
N ALA A 767 44.17 33.91 9.66
CA ALA A 767 44.51 32.89 10.65
C ALA A 767 43.29 32.54 11.54
N GLN A 768 42.52 33.53 12.00
CA GLN A 768 41.30 33.31 12.78
C GLN A 768 40.22 32.58 11.98
N VAL A 769 40.02 32.94 10.71
CA VAL A 769 39.06 32.26 9.81
C VAL A 769 39.43 30.79 9.65
N ARG A 770 40.70 30.49 9.36
CA ARG A 770 41.20 29.10 9.26
C ARG A 770 41.04 28.33 10.58
N SER A 771 41.30 28.96 11.72
CA SER A 771 41.08 28.35 13.03
C SER A 771 39.59 28.09 13.32
N ALA A 772 38.71 29.03 12.99
CA ALA A 772 37.27 28.87 13.13
C ALA A 772 36.74 27.73 12.24
N HIS A 773 37.17 27.68 10.97
CA HIS A 773 36.88 26.57 10.06
C HIS A 773 37.29 25.22 10.65
N ARG A 774 38.53 25.10 11.17
CA ARG A 774 39.00 23.86 11.82
C ARG A 774 38.12 23.47 13.01
N GLY A 775 37.70 24.43 13.85
CA GLY A 775 36.79 24.17 14.97
C GLY A 775 35.39 23.72 14.52
N PHE A 776 34.83 24.39 13.52
CA PHE A 776 33.52 24.04 12.96
C PHE A 776 33.53 22.70 12.22
N GLN A 777 34.64 22.30 11.59
CA GLN A 777 34.76 20.98 10.97
C GLN A 777 35.19 19.87 11.95
N ALA A 778 35.71 20.22 13.13
CA ALA A 778 36.21 19.22 14.10
C ALA A 778 35.15 18.15 14.43
N GLY A 779 35.48 16.89 14.15
CA GLY A 779 34.61 15.75 14.40
C GLY A 779 33.51 15.51 13.36
N ALA A 780 33.32 16.39 12.36
CA ALA A 780 32.32 16.21 11.30
C ALA A 780 32.60 14.99 10.41
N ASP A 781 33.84 14.50 10.38
CA ASP A 781 34.24 13.26 9.69
C ASP A 781 33.41 12.04 10.12
N ILE A 782 32.79 12.07 11.31
CA ILE A 782 31.89 11.00 11.76
C ILE A 782 30.69 10.81 10.84
N LEU A 783 30.25 11.85 10.12
CA LEU A 783 29.14 11.77 9.16
C LEU A 783 29.43 10.79 8.01
N ALA A 784 30.71 10.55 7.70
CA ALA A 784 31.11 9.64 6.64
C ALA A 784 30.75 8.17 6.96
N ILE A 785 30.34 7.87 8.19
CA ILE A 785 29.83 6.56 8.56
C ILE A 785 28.60 6.15 7.73
N LEU A 786 27.79 7.12 7.31
CA LEU A 786 26.58 6.88 6.51
C LEU A 786 26.96 6.38 5.09
N PRO A 787 27.76 7.12 4.28
CA PRO A 787 28.28 6.60 3.01
C PRO A 787 29.04 5.28 3.15
N SER A 788 29.81 5.12 4.22
CA SER A 788 30.58 3.90 4.50
C SER A 788 29.66 2.67 4.60
N ILE A 789 28.53 2.81 5.29
CA ILE A 789 27.52 1.75 5.36
C ILE A 789 26.99 1.42 3.97
N ALA A 790 26.57 2.44 3.20
CA ALA A 790 26.00 2.28 1.87
C ALA A 790 26.96 1.59 0.88
N GLU A 791 28.24 1.94 0.93
CA GLU A 791 29.29 1.28 0.14
C GLU A 791 29.47 -0.17 0.57
N SER A 792 29.53 -0.42 1.89
CA SER A 792 29.78 -1.76 2.42
C SER A 792 28.66 -2.77 2.11
N THR A 793 27.43 -2.29 1.98
CA THR A 793 26.26 -3.10 1.62
C THR A 793 25.99 -3.11 0.11
N GLY A 794 26.65 -2.24 -0.65
CA GLY A 794 26.35 -2.02 -2.06
C GLY A 794 24.92 -1.51 -2.27
N PHE A 795 24.43 -0.63 -1.40
CA PHE A 795 23.09 -0.04 -1.46
C PHE A 795 22.84 0.67 -2.80
N TYR A 796 23.84 1.43 -3.28
CA TYR A 796 23.79 2.17 -4.53
C TYR A 796 23.81 1.32 -5.81
N ALA A 797 23.83 -0.01 -5.69
CA ALA A 797 23.64 -0.90 -6.84
C ALA A 797 22.15 -1.05 -7.21
N LEU A 798 21.23 -0.85 -6.27
CA LEU A 798 19.79 -0.76 -6.56
C LEU A 798 19.51 0.63 -7.16
N THR A 799 19.25 0.67 -8.47
CA THR A 799 19.22 1.92 -9.25
C THR A 799 18.12 1.93 -10.30
N VAL A 800 17.85 3.10 -10.86
CA VAL A 800 16.97 3.26 -12.03
C VAL A 800 17.83 3.39 -13.29
N ASN A 801 17.56 2.55 -14.29
CA ASN A 801 18.23 2.57 -15.57
C ASN A 801 17.77 3.77 -16.43
N PRO A 802 18.53 4.16 -17.48
CA PRO A 802 18.11 5.20 -18.41
C PRO A 802 16.79 4.94 -19.14
N ASP A 803 16.34 3.68 -19.21
CA ASP A 803 15.03 3.28 -19.76
C ASP A 803 13.91 3.28 -18.69
N LEU A 804 14.17 3.87 -17.53
CA LEU A 804 13.28 3.95 -16.36
C LEU A 804 12.98 2.60 -15.67
N SER A 805 13.53 1.47 -16.15
CA SER A 805 13.42 0.21 -15.42
C SER A 805 14.27 0.21 -14.16
N ILE A 806 13.84 -0.51 -13.12
CA ILE A 806 14.65 -0.65 -11.90
C ILE A 806 15.64 -1.80 -12.09
N HIS A 807 16.93 -1.50 -11.94
CA HIS A 807 17.98 -2.52 -11.84
C HIS A 807 18.02 -3.06 -10.41
N ILE A 808 17.70 -4.35 -10.27
CA ILE A 808 17.76 -5.07 -9.00
C ILE A 808 18.99 -5.99 -9.02
N PRO A 809 19.99 -5.75 -8.15
CA PRO A 809 21.12 -6.65 -7.97
C PRO A 809 20.68 -8.10 -7.69
N GLU A 810 21.33 -9.08 -8.34
CA GLU A 810 20.97 -10.51 -8.25
C GLU A 810 20.92 -11.01 -6.79
N ARG A 811 21.85 -10.54 -5.95
CA ARG A 811 21.89 -10.85 -4.51
C ARG A 811 20.59 -10.51 -3.78
N LEU A 812 19.89 -9.44 -4.17
CA LEU A 812 18.63 -9.01 -3.53
C LEU A 812 17.43 -9.87 -3.94
N THR A 813 17.60 -10.74 -4.94
CA THR A 813 16.59 -11.71 -5.37
C THR A 813 16.76 -13.09 -4.70
N ASP A 814 17.83 -13.29 -3.92
CA ASP A 814 18.06 -14.52 -3.18
C ASP A 814 17.05 -14.67 -2.03
N GLU A 815 16.23 -15.73 -2.07
CA GLU A 815 15.17 -15.97 -1.07
C GLU A 815 15.74 -16.17 0.35
N GLY A 816 16.95 -16.74 0.46
CA GLY A 816 17.62 -16.93 1.75
C GLY A 816 18.03 -15.61 2.39
N LEU A 817 18.61 -14.70 1.60
CA LEU A 817 18.95 -13.35 2.03
C LEU A 817 17.70 -12.54 2.36
N GLN A 818 16.66 -12.60 1.53
CA GLN A 818 15.38 -11.93 1.78
C GLN A 818 14.78 -12.35 3.13
N ALA A 819 14.74 -13.65 3.41
CA ALA A 819 14.26 -14.17 4.69
C ALA A 819 15.15 -13.75 5.87
N ALA A 820 16.47 -13.73 5.69
CA ALA A 820 17.41 -13.29 6.71
C ALA A 820 17.24 -11.79 7.02
N MET A 821 17.14 -10.95 6.00
CA MET A 821 17.02 -9.49 6.15
C MET A 821 15.66 -9.08 6.71
N ALA A 822 14.58 -9.79 6.39
CA ALA A 822 13.30 -9.61 7.05
C ALA A 822 13.40 -9.83 8.58
N LYS A 823 14.16 -10.84 9.02
CA LYS A 823 14.45 -11.08 10.45
C LYS A 823 15.38 -10.04 11.06
N VAL A 824 16.22 -9.38 10.27
CA VAL A 824 17.04 -8.26 10.77
C VAL A 824 16.17 -7.02 11.01
N LEU A 825 15.26 -6.71 10.09
CA LEU A 825 14.32 -5.59 10.21
C LEU A 825 13.35 -5.80 11.37
N VAL A 826 12.88 -7.03 11.55
CA VAL A 826 11.99 -7.42 12.63
C VAL A 826 12.57 -8.66 13.30
N PRO A 827 13.46 -8.46 14.29
CA PRO A 827 14.02 -9.56 15.07
C PRO A 827 12.88 -10.39 15.67
N PRO A 828 12.85 -11.70 15.40
CA PRO A 828 11.80 -12.55 15.95
C PRO A 828 11.87 -12.48 17.48
N PRO A 829 10.72 -12.39 18.18
CA PRO A 829 10.71 -12.47 19.62
C PRO A 829 11.32 -13.81 20.04
N GLN A 830 12.35 -13.76 20.87
CA GLN A 830 13.13 -14.96 21.21
C GLN A 830 12.53 -15.67 22.41
N ALA A 831 12.25 -16.97 22.26
CA ALA A 831 11.78 -17.82 23.35
C ALA A 831 12.93 -18.10 24.34
N ARG A 832 12.74 -17.75 25.63
CA ARG A 832 13.67 -18.14 26.71
C ARG A 832 13.47 -19.58 27.19
N SER A 833 12.43 -20.26 26.71
CA SER A 833 11.98 -21.56 27.23
C SER A 833 11.31 -22.37 26.13
N ASP A 834 11.41 -23.69 26.25
CA ASP A 834 10.66 -24.70 25.49
C ASP A 834 9.21 -24.87 26.00
N GLU A 835 8.69 -23.91 26.77
CA GLU A 835 7.36 -23.96 27.37
C GLU A 835 6.61 -22.64 27.21
N ILE A 836 5.28 -22.73 27.02
CA ILE A 836 4.35 -21.61 27.16
C ILE A 836 3.70 -21.72 28.53
N LEU A 837 3.91 -20.71 29.36
CA LEU A 837 3.46 -20.67 30.74
C LEU A 837 2.18 -19.84 30.89
N ALA A 838 1.37 -20.17 31.88
CA ALA A 838 0.22 -19.36 32.28
C ALA A 838 0.68 -18.02 32.86
N GLU A 839 0.32 -16.90 32.22
CA GLU A 839 0.68 -15.55 32.67
C GLU A 839 -0.03 -15.14 33.98
N SER A 840 -1.17 -15.76 34.26
CA SER A 840 -2.00 -15.56 35.44
C SER A 840 -2.67 -16.86 35.89
N GLY A 841 -3.14 -16.90 37.14
CA GLY A 841 -3.97 -18.00 37.61
C GLY A 841 -5.45 -17.76 37.31
N GLY A 842 -6.18 -18.79 36.92
CA GLY A 842 -7.57 -18.68 36.46
C GLY A 842 -8.13 -20.01 35.95
N MET A 843 -9.28 -19.99 35.30
CA MET A 843 -9.82 -21.17 34.61
C MET A 843 -9.39 -21.17 33.14
N PHE A 844 -8.82 -22.28 32.69
CA PHE A 844 -8.33 -22.48 31.34
C PHE A 844 -9.46 -22.88 30.38
N TYR A 845 -9.41 -22.36 29.16
CA TYR A 845 -10.25 -22.79 28.04
C TYR A 845 -9.41 -22.86 26.77
N ALA A 846 -9.43 -24.00 26.07
CA ALA A 846 -8.71 -24.22 24.82
C ALA A 846 -9.43 -23.63 23.60
N ARG A 847 -10.64 -23.09 23.76
CA ARG A 847 -11.53 -22.63 22.68
C ARG A 847 -12.43 -21.51 23.15
N GLU A 848 -12.99 -20.75 22.20
CA GLU A 848 -13.85 -19.58 22.49
C GLU A 848 -15.23 -19.96 23.01
N THR A 849 -15.86 -20.96 22.40
CA THR A 849 -17.12 -21.56 22.86
C THR A 849 -17.10 -23.07 22.62
N PRO A 850 -17.97 -23.87 23.27
CA PRO A 850 -18.05 -25.32 23.04
C PRO A 850 -18.28 -25.74 21.58
N ALA A 851 -18.81 -24.83 20.74
CA ALA A 851 -19.06 -25.08 19.32
C ALA A 851 -17.87 -24.75 18.41
N HIS A 852 -16.84 -24.06 18.91
CA HIS A 852 -15.62 -23.76 18.16
C HIS A 852 -14.56 -24.84 18.32
N ASP A 853 -13.65 -24.90 17.37
CA ASP A 853 -12.43 -25.71 17.45
C ASP A 853 -11.50 -25.18 18.56
N VAL A 854 -10.64 -26.07 19.07
CA VAL A 854 -9.54 -25.66 19.95
C VAL A 854 -8.53 -24.84 19.18
N TYR A 855 -7.92 -23.85 19.83
CA TYR A 855 -6.98 -22.93 19.20
C TYR A 855 -5.74 -23.64 18.63
N VAL A 856 -5.16 -24.58 19.37
CA VAL A 856 -3.98 -25.36 18.95
C VAL A 856 -4.02 -26.81 19.43
N LYS A 857 -3.39 -27.72 18.69
CA LYS A 857 -3.22 -29.15 19.00
C LYS A 857 -1.75 -29.55 18.95
N GLU A 858 -1.43 -30.72 19.48
CA GLU A 858 -0.07 -31.30 19.34
C GLU A 858 0.29 -31.47 17.86
N GLY A 859 1.48 -31.00 17.50
CA GLY A 859 1.98 -30.98 16.12
C GLY A 859 1.57 -29.74 15.31
N ASP A 860 0.66 -28.90 15.81
CA ASP A 860 0.30 -27.66 15.13
C ASP A 860 1.45 -26.65 15.24
N HIS A 861 1.76 -26.01 14.12
CA HIS A 861 2.59 -24.81 14.08
C HIS A 861 1.75 -23.59 14.42
N PHE A 862 2.29 -22.70 15.25
CA PHE A 862 1.66 -21.43 15.63
C PHE A 862 2.64 -20.28 15.35
N ASN A 863 2.09 -19.14 14.96
CA ASN A 863 2.85 -17.91 14.76
C ASN A 863 2.77 -17.02 15.99
N ALA A 864 3.77 -16.16 16.18
CA ALA A 864 3.71 -15.09 17.17
C ALA A 864 2.42 -14.26 16.97
N GLY A 865 1.67 -14.03 18.04
CA GLY A 865 0.38 -13.34 18.02
C GLY A 865 -0.83 -14.24 17.79
N ASP A 866 -0.66 -15.53 17.50
CA ASP A 866 -1.80 -16.46 17.40
C ASP A 866 -2.42 -16.71 18.79
N PRO A 867 -3.76 -16.73 18.93
CA PRO A 867 -4.41 -17.09 20.18
C PRO A 867 -4.13 -18.56 20.48
N LEU A 868 -3.69 -18.87 21.70
CA LEU A 868 -3.35 -20.23 22.11
C LEU A 868 -4.37 -20.83 23.07
N PHE A 869 -4.91 -20.02 23.98
CA PHE A 869 -5.93 -20.41 24.95
C PHE A 869 -6.56 -19.16 25.59
N ILE A 870 -7.60 -19.38 26.38
CA ILE A 870 -8.26 -18.35 27.18
C ILE A 870 -8.07 -18.66 28.67
N VAL A 871 -7.86 -17.60 29.46
CA VAL A 871 -7.89 -17.65 30.92
C VAL A 871 -9.03 -16.80 31.45
N GLU A 872 -9.96 -17.43 32.16
CA GLU A 872 -11.01 -16.75 32.91
C GLU A 872 -10.51 -16.36 34.30
N VAL A 873 -10.55 -15.07 34.60
CA VAL A 873 -10.25 -14.51 35.92
C VAL A 873 -11.36 -13.53 36.29
N MET A 874 -12.02 -13.74 37.43
CA MET A 874 -13.08 -12.84 37.92
C MET A 874 -14.19 -12.58 36.87
N LYS A 875 -14.65 -13.62 36.15
CA LYS A 875 -15.65 -13.55 35.08
C LYS A 875 -15.21 -12.79 33.82
N MET A 876 -13.92 -12.49 33.68
CA MET A 876 -13.32 -11.92 32.47
C MET A 876 -12.55 -13.00 31.72
N PHE A 877 -12.85 -13.19 30.44
CA PHE A 877 -12.16 -14.12 29.54
C PHE A 877 -11.05 -13.39 28.81
N ASN A 878 -9.80 -13.78 29.02
CA ASN A 878 -8.64 -13.16 28.40
C ASN A 878 -7.98 -14.16 27.46
N LYS A 879 -7.87 -13.83 26.17
CA LYS A 879 -7.08 -14.62 25.22
C LYS A 879 -5.59 -14.42 25.52
N VAL A 880 -4.86 -15.53 25.59
CA VAL A 880 -3.41 -15.56 25.69
C VAL A 880 -2.87 -15.84 24.30
N TYR A 881 -2.00 -14.96 23.82
CA TYR A 881 -1.43 -15.02 22.49
C TYR A 881 -0.01 -15.56 22.55
N ALA A 882 0.41 -16.23 21.48
CA ALA A 882 1.75 -16.76 21.35
C ALA A 882 2.79 -15.62 21.37
N PRO A 883 3.77 -15.64 22.28
CA PRO A 883 4.79 -14.60 22.33
C PRO A 883 5.85 -14.74 21.23
N PHE A 884 5.94 -15.89 20.58
CA PHE A 884 6.87 -16.22 19.49
C PHE A 884 6.27 -17.32 18.61
N SER A 885 6.88 -17.61 17.45
CA SER A 885 6.44 -18.71 16.57
C SER A 885 7.12 -20.03 16.95
N GLY A 886 6.41 -21.14 16.77
CA GLY A 886 6.95 -22.45 17.06
C GLY A 886 5.95 -23.56 16.75
N THR A 887 6.31 -24.78 17.13
CA THR A 887 5.43 -25.95 17.01
C THR A 887 5.04 -26.45 18.39
N ILE A 888 3.76 -26.78 18.61
CA ILE A 888 3.31 -27.43 19.83
C ILE A 888 3.87 -28.85 19.86
N GLU A 889 4.91 -29.09 20.66
CA GLU A 889 5.44 -30.43 20.90
C GLU A 889 4.46 -31.25 21.74
N LYS A 890 3.86 -30.60 22.75
CA LYS A 890 2.95 -31.26 23.68
C LYS A 890 1.94 -30.29 24.31
N VAL A 891 0.69 -30.73 24.43
CA VAL A 891 -0.34 -30.01 25.20
C VAL A 891 -0.33 -30.54 26.64
N LEU A 892 -0.03 -29.69 27.62
CA LEU A 892 0.09 -30.08 29.03
C LEU A 892 -1.22 -29.85 29.80
N VAL A 893 -2.07 -28.94 29.32
CA VAL A 893 -3.42 -28.69 29.84
C VAL A 893 -4.39 -28.65 28.65
N ASP A 894 -5.33 -29.59 28.59
CA ASP A 894 -6.24 -29.80 27.44
C ASP A 894 -7.74 -29.74 27.81
N THR A 895 -8.05 -29.62 29.10
CA THR A 895 -9.40 -29.76 29.62
C THR A 895 -9.99 -28.39 29.97
N ASP A 896 -11.05 -27.98 29.26
CA ASP A 896 -11.79 -26.75 29.51
C ASP A 896 -12.34 -26.70 30.94
N GLY A 897 -12.21 -25.55 31.61
CA GLY A 897 -12.61 -25.33 33.00
C GLY A 897 -11.58 -25.79 34.04
N SER A 898 -10.39 -26.22 33.62
CA SER A 898 -9.29 -26.57 34.55
C SER A 898 -8.74 -25.33 35.23
N ILE A 899 -8.49 -25.41 36.54
CA ILE A 899 -7.84 -24.33 37.27
C ILE A 899 -6.33 -24.38 37.01
N ILE A 900 -5.78 -23.30 36.48
CA ILE A 900 -4.35 -23.11 36.24
C ILE A 900 -3.78 -22.04 37.19
N THR A 901 -2.49 -22.13 37.48
CA THR A 901 -1.76 -21.17 38.33
C THR A 901 -0.72 -20.39 37.53
N LYS A 902 -0.42 -19.15 37.94
CA LYS A 902 0.61 -18.33 37.28
C LYS A 902 1.96 -19.06 37.26
N GLY A 903 2.58 -19.13 36.09
CA GLY A 903 3.84 -19.83 35.84
C GLY A 903 3.70 -21.34 35.59
N GLN A 904 2.47 -21.87 35.58
CA GLN A 904 2.24 -23.27 35.23
C GLN A 904 2.45 -23.49 33.72
N PRO A 905 3.22 -24.51 33.31
CA PRO A 905 3.35 -24.88 31.91
C PRO A 905 2.01 -25.35 31.31
N ILE A 906 1.63 -24.76 30.18
CA ILE A 906 0.41 -25.06 29.42
C ILE A 906 0.74 -25.86 28.16
N PHE A 907 1.79 -25.47 27.44
CA PHE A 907 2.29 -26.18 26.27
C PHE A 907 3.79 -26.39 26.38
N LYS A 908 4.29 -27.54 25.91
CA LYS A 908 5.69 -27.71 25.55
C LYS A 908 5.82 -27.43 24.05
N ILE A 909 6.82 -26.68 23.66
CA ILE A 909 6.96 -26.15 22.30
C ILE A 909 8.39 -26.35 21.78
N ILE A 910 8.51 -26.39 20.46
CA ILE A 910 9.78 -26.26 19.75
C ILE A 910 9.74 -24.87 19.12
N PRO A 911 10.50 -23.89 19.64
CA PRO A 911 10.56 -22.56 19.03
C PRO A 911 11.15 -22.66 17.63
N ASP A 912 10.64 -21.86 16.69
CA ASP A 912 11.27 -21.74 15.37
C ASP A 912 12.67 -21.12 15.46
N GLU A 913 12.87 -20.25 16.46
CA GLU A 913 14.10 -19.52 16.72
C GLU A 913 14.53 -19.72 18.18
N VAL A 914 15.71 -20.31 18.39
CA VAL A 914 16.28 -20.55 19.72
C VAL A 914 17.32 -19.48 20.02
N ILE A 915 17.35 -18.97 21.25
CA ILE A 915 18.36 -17.99 21.68
C ILE A 915 19.75 -18.60 21.49
N VAL A 916 20.50 -18.04 20.54
CA VAL A 916 21.96 -18.18 20.50
C VAL A 916 22.51 -17.07 21.38
N GLU A 917 22.88 -17.39 22.62
CA GLU A 917 23.55 -16.42 23.50
C GLU A 917 24.93 -16.10 22.92
N VAL A 918 25.02 -14.99 22.19
CA VAL A 918 26.31 -14.37 21.82
C VAL A 918 26.79 -13.57 23.02
N SER A 919 28.03 -13.80 23.45
CA SER A 919 28.57 -13.10 24.61
C SER A 919 28.70 -11.58 24.35
N ALA A 920 28.60 -10.77 25.41
CA ALA A 920 28.82 -9.33 25.30
C ALA A 920 30.23 -8.99 24.75
N GLU A 921 31.22 -9.84 25.02
CA GLU A 921 32.58 -9.70 24.50
C GLU A 921 32.65 -9.92 22.98
N GLU A 922 31.93 -10.91 22.45
CA GLU A 922 31.84 -11.17 21.01
C GLU A 922 31.12 -10.04 20.28
N ILE A 923 30.04 -9.50 20.86
CA ILE A 923 29.33 -8.34 20.31
C ILE A 923 30.26 -7.12 20.28
N ALA A 924 30.98 -6.85 21.36
CA ALA A 924 31.92 -5.73 21.43
C ALA A 924 33.08 -5.90 20.43
N ALA A 925 33.63 -7.11 20.29
CA ALA A 925 34.69 -7.41 19.33
C ALA A 925 34.21 -7.23 17.88
N ARG A 926 33.00 -7.70 17.55
CA ARG A 926 32.37 -7.50 16.24
C ARG A 926 32.20 -6.00 15.95
N ARG A 927 31.65 -5.25 16.91
CA ARG A 927 31.43 -3.80 16.74
C ARG A 927 32.72 -3.02 16.58
N SER A 928 33.75 -3.37 17.35
CA SER A 928 35.07 -2.78 17.23
C SER A 928 35.70 -3.07 15.86
N ALA A 929 35.59 -4.29 15.35
CA ALA A 929 36.13 -4.66 14.05
C ALA A 929 35.43 -3.92 12.88
N ALA A 930 34.10 -3.83 12.90
CA ALA A 930 33.35 -3.09 11.89
C ALA A 930 33.66 -1.58 11.95
N THR A 931 33.72 -1.02 13.17
CA THR A 931 34.09 0.39 13.38
C THR A 931 35.51 0.69 12.91
N ALA A 932 36.47 -0.22 13.13
CA ALA A 932 37.84 -0.07 12.63
C ALA A 932 37.92 -0.06 11.10
N LYS A 933 37.05 -0.82 10.41
CA LYS A 933 36.96 -0.79 8.95
C LYS A 933 36.45 0.57 8.45
N PHE A 934 35.42 1.13 9.10
CA PHE A 934 34.95 2.49 8.82
C PHE A 934 36.09 3.52 8.98
N LEU A 935 36.83 3.48 10.09
CA LEU A 935 37.93 4.41 10.35
C LEU A 935 39.06 4.36 9.29
N GLN A 936 39.19 3.26 8.54
CA GLN A 936 40.17 3.16 7.44
C GLN A 936 39.72 3.85 6.14
N GLN A 937 38.43 4.16 6.01
CA GLN A 937 37.83 4.83 4.85
C GLN A 937 37.81 6.36 4.97
N LEU A 938 38.31 6.89 6.09
CA LEU A 938 38.49 8.31 6.36
C LEU A 938 39.83 8.84 5.81
#